data_AF-A0A8E0RQK4-F1
#
_entry.id   AF-A0A8E0RQK4-F1
#
_cell.length_a   1.000
_cell.length_b   1.000
_cell.length_c   1.000
_cell.angle_alpha   90.00
_cell.angle_beta   90.00
_cell.angle_gamma   90.00
#
_symmetry.space_group_name_H-M   'P 1'
#
loop_
_entity.id
_entity.type
_entity.pdbx_description
1 polymer ?
#
loop_
_entity_poly.entity_id
_entity_poly.type
_entity_poly.pdbx_seq_one_letter_code
_entity_poly.pdbx_strand_id
1 'polypeptide(L)'
;MSQPQKSPPTKRKFSLHPKASGEGHQLSWHMPKPFQRNPPILTDRRKREIDHERPAPDMDQLRHRGFTGVFQRAGVALHALFTRRSSNAPKPSSHSGPALVTEDNLMFLESRWDEVNEGGAYDNLGFEDDDGEPVDPSLLDDLDNLYKIGQRCTFIGQDYVNWNVCEPDGKEHAAKDLLDRQEVPRMPWHDVACVLSGQIASDFSRHFIQRWNAIRTSRIRLATKGTSEREKRRRKPLLIPSEPCAPWTTDKLDHVLRDPRQASLCQVQALRSVSIWSLAVPAGNVKRGYRTEFRRWLYGHSPKPVTPSPNERERGLETSILSAYVNSILDAKSFILIENQFFISYIMSSDFNAQVHTDTPEDPSRNKPAYSAAADTDPHERLPKTHQIAQVKNRIVDAIFLRILRAHKEGKPFRVFIILPLVPGFPGEFGNPTSRSQHIIWHYTRLSLFSGEQALFPRLARQVPDPNDYVSVCGLRTFEEWPNGNLKTELIYVHSKVMVIDDRLMIVGSANLNDRSTRGKRDSELAVLIENNPYQSDQPFCPFVRRFRRSLMAEHLGVLPTLKRVNRDEWSDDLLNDPVRSEFFHGVWQATAKRNAEIFEEVFNVIPCNRLKTFNDCKEHRQKIPMSVHSPRKALELLQQVRGYLVRFPEEFLASEDLTPPPGTMEKLAPALIWL
;
A
#
# COMPACT_ATOMS: atom_id res chain seq x y z
N MET A 1 -64.05 33.59 -42.53
CA MET A 1 -63.81 33.68 -41.07
C MET A 1 -62.58 32.83 -40.76
N SER A 2 -61.37 33.36 -40.89
CA SER A 2 -60.63 34.29 -40.01
C SER A 2 -59.71 33.56 -39.01
N GLN A 3 -58.42 33.52 -39.40
CA GLN A 3 -57.14 33.63 -38.67
C GLN A 3 -57.15 33.97 -37.16
N PRO A 4 -56.03 33.81 -36.39
CA PRO A 4 -54.60 33.98 -36.81
C PRO A 4 -53.59 32.93 -36.27
N GLN A 5 -52.52 32.54 -36.97
CA GLN A 5 -51.22 33.21 -37.24
C GLN A 5 -50.47 33.79 -36.02
N LYS A 6 -49.28 33.23 -35.71
CA LYS A 6 -48.06 33.98 -35.38
C LYS A 6 -46.80 33.25 -35.86
N SER A 7 -46.01 34.00 -36.63
CA SER A 7 -44.75 33.68 -37.31
C SER A 7 -43.51 33.93 -36.42
N PRO A 8 -42.32 33.45 -36.83
CA PRO A 8 -41.05 33.69 -36.13
C PRO A 8 -40.27 34.86 -36.77
N PRO A 9 -39.33 35.46 -36.03
CA PRO A 9 -38.21 36.17 -36.64
C PRO A 9 -36.87 35.72 -36.00
N THR A 10 -35.66 35.82 -36.55
CA THR A 10 -35.05 36.06 -37.86
C THR A 10 -33.54 35.92 -37.61
N LYS A 11 -32.79 35.48 -38.63
CA LYS A 11 -31.32 35.44 -38.63
C LYS A 11 -30.70 36.83 -38.51
N ARG A 12 -29.53 36.93 -37.87
CA ARG A 12 -28.44 37.81 -38.35
C ARG A 12 -27.11 37.06 -38.35
N LYS A 13 -26.62 36.79 -39.56
CA LYS A 13 -25.20 36.54 -39.88
C LYS A 13 -24.47 37.87 -39.74
N PHE A 14 -23.25 37.89 -39.23
CA PHE A 14 -22.20 38.77 -39.75
C PHE A 14 -20.84 38.08 -39.72
N SER A 15 -20.12 38.33 -40.80
CA SER A 15 -18.90 37.71 -41.32
C SER A 15 -17.64 38.06 -40.52
N LEU A 16 -16.72 37.10 -40.46
CA LEU A 16 -15.32 37.32 -40.09
C LEU A 16 -14.44 37.29 -41.34
N HIS A 17 -13.67 38.34 -41.55
CA HIS A 17 -12.35 38.27 -42.17
C HIS A 17 -11.49 39.49 -41.79
N PRO A 18 -10.15 39.40 -41.90
CA PRO A 18 -9.22 39.75 -40.83
C PRO A 18 -8.31 40.94 -41.19
N LYS A 19 -7.59 41.50 -40.21
CA LYS A 19 -6.18 41.97 -40.36
C LYS A 19 -5.60 42.54 -39.06
N ALA A 20 -4.44 41.97 -38.71
CA ALA A 20 -3.17 42.52 -38.22
C ALA A 20 -3.06 43.82 -37.38
N SER A 21 -2.07 43.73 -36.48
CA SER A 21 -1.10 44.74 -36.00
C SER A 21 -1.34 45.41 -34.64
N GLY A 22 -0.25 45.54 -33.88
CA GLY A 22 0.03 46.74 -33.07
C GLY A 22 -0.06 46.63 -31.55
N GLU A 23 1.08 46.37 -30.92
CA GLU A 23 1.62 47.01 -29.70
C GLU A 23 0.89 46.94 -28.34
N GLY A 24 1.71 46.93 -27.28
CA GLY A 24 1.32 46.54 -25.93
C GLY A 24 0.91 47.69 -25.02
N HIS A 25 0.32 47.32 -23.88
CA HIS A 25 0.22 48.18 -22.69
C HIS A 25 0.16 47.33 -21.41
N GLN A 26 1.05 47.68 -20.47
CA GLN A 26 0.96 47.36 -19.04
C GLN A 26 -0.39 47.80 -18.47
N LEU A 27 -1.02 46.95 -17.66
CA LEU A 27 -2.05 47.38 -16.70
C LEU A 27 -1.77 46.76 -15.33
N SER A 28 -1.37 47.64 -14.41
CA SER A 28 -1.22 47.46 -12.98
C SER A 28 -2.57 47.21 -12.32
N TRP A 29 -2.65 46.20 -11.45
CA TRP A 29 -3.83 45.94 -10.61
C TRP A 29 -3.64 46.59 -9.23
N HIS A 30 -4.57 47.47 -8.87
CA HIS A 30 -4.67 48.07 -7.54
C HIS A 30 -5.57 47.24 -6.61
N MET A 31 -5.14 47.05 -5.36
CA MET A 31 -5.96 46.46 -4.30
C MET A 31 -7.03 47.45 -3.78
N PRO A 32 -8.27 47.00 -3.49
CA PRO A 32 -9.25 47.81 -2.78
C PRO A 32 -9.01 47.80 -1.26
N LYS A 33 -9.17 48.98 -0.63
CA LYS A 33 -9.05 49.27 0.81
C LYS A 33 -10.18 48.66 1.66
N PRO A 34 -9.97 48.42 2.97
CA PRO A 34 -10.90 47.72 3.86
C PRO A 34 -12.05 48.61 4.37
N PHE A 35 -13.26 48.06 4.45
CA PHE A 35 -14.43 48.73 5.02
C PHE A 35 -14.49 48.57 6.56
N GLN A 36 -14.72 49.71 7.22
CA GLN A 36 -14.87 49.88 8.66
C GLN A 36 -16.22 49.37 9.19
N ARG A 37 -16.22 48.99 10.48
CA ARG A 37 -17.33 48.49 11.29
C ARG A 37 -18.47 49.51 11.48
N ASN A 38 -19.69 49.00 11.61
CA ASN A 38 -20.65 49.38 12.67
C ASN A 38 -21.60 48.18 12.93
N PRO A 39 -21.98 47.88 14.19
CA PRO A 39 -22.81 46.73 14.51
C PRO A 39 -24.30 47.10 14.51
N PRO A 40 -25.21 46.24 14.01
CA PRO A 40 -26.63 46.39 14.28
C PRO A 40 -27.10 45.48 15.42
N ILE A 41 -27.96 46.09 16.23
CA ILE A 41 -28.69 45.61 17.41
C ILE A 41 -29.63 44.45 17.05
N LEU A 42 -29.61 43.38 17.84
CA LEU A 42 -30.62 42.32 17.79
C LEU A 42 -31.94 42.83 18.39
N THR A 43 -33.01 42.81 17.59
CA THR A 43 -34.38 42.81 18.12
C THR A 43 -34.98 41.43 17.95
N ASP A 44 -35.28 40.80 19.09
CA ASP A 44 -36.01 39.55 19.22
C ASP A 44 -37.45 39.70 18.67
N ARG A 45 -37.80 38.84 17.71
CA ARG A 45 -39.18 38.68 17.21
C ARG A 45 -39.35 37.27 16.65
N ARG A 46 -39.82 36.35 17.49
CA ARG A 46 -41.12 35.65 17.35
C ARG A 46 -41.06 34.26 17.97
N LYS A 47 -41.77 34.12 19.09
CA LYS A 47 -42.44 32.87 19.48
C LYS A 47 -43.29 32.37 18.32
N ARG A 48 -43.12 31.09 17.95
CA ARG A 48 -44.20 30.24 17.43
C ARG A 48 -44.04 28.85 18.03
N GLU A 49 -45.07 28.45 18.75
CA GLU A 49 -45.35 27.12 19.26
C GLU A 49 -45.38 26.10 18.12
N ILE A 50 -44.83 24.91 18.36
CA ILE A 50 -45.05 23.72 17.53
C ILE A 50 -45.42 22.60 18.48
N ASP A 51 -46.68 22.15 18.38
CA ASP A 51 -47.18 20.92 18.95
C ASP A 51 -46.54 19.68 18.30
N HIS A 52 -46.45 18.63 19.13
CA HIS A 52 -46.06 17.24 18.86
C HIS A 52 -46.77 16.66 17.60
N GLU A 53 -46.21 15.77 16.78
CA GLU A 53 -45.66 14.44 17.10
C GLU A 53 -44.68 13.98 15.99
N ARG A 54 -43.54 13.40 16.39
CA ARG A 54 -42.71 12.51 15.55
C ARG A 54 -42.27 11.32 16.41
N PRO A 55 -42.17 10.10 15.86
CA PRO A 55 -41.75 8.93 16.63
C PRO A 55 -40.30 9.10 17.12
N ALA A 56 -40.06 8.70 18.35
CA ALA A 56 -38.75 8.78 19.01
C ALA A 56 -37.67 8.08 18.17
N PRO A 57 -36.48 8.69 17.99
CA PRO A 57 -35.35 8.00 17.39
C PRO A 57 -34.82 6.92 18.33
N ASP A 58 -34.39 5.81 17.73
CA ASP A 58 -33.77 4.65 18.38
C ASP A 58 -32.56 5.07 19.23
N MET A 59 -32.54 4.62 20.49
CA MET A 59 -31.60 5.06 21.54
C MET A 59 -30.14 4.72 21.22
N ASP A 60 -29.90 3.72 20.35
CA ASP A 60 -28.55 3.33 19.92
C ASP A 60 -27.92 4.31 18.91
N GLN A 61 -28.72 5.06 18.15
CA GLN A 61 -28.19 6.07 17.22
C GLN A 61 -27.78 7.38 17.92
N LEU A 62 -28.31 7.66 19.11
CA LEU A 62 -27.96 8.83 19.93
C LEU A 62 -26.68 8.61 20.74
N ARG A 63 -26.44 7.38 21.23
CA ARG A 63 -25.19 7.01 21.92
C ARG A 63 -23.96 7.12 21.02
N HIS A 64 -24.09 6.81 19.73
CA HIS A 64 -22.99 6.86 18.77
C HIS A 64 -22.50 8.27 18.39
N ARG A 65 -23.29 9.33 18.62
CA ARG A 65 -22.89 10.73 18.36
C ARG A 65 -22.26 11.42 19.55
N GLY A 66 -22.61 11.02 20.78
CA GLY A 66 -22.01 11.58 22.00
C GLY A 66 -20.54 11.19 22.17
N PHE A 67 -20.20 9.94 21.84
CA PHE A 67 -18.88 9.34 22.08
C PHE A 67 -17.76 9.96 21.24
N THR A 68 -18.05 10.41 20.02
CA THR A 68 -17.07 11.07 19.13
C THR A 68 -16.80 12.52 19.53
N GLY A 69 -17.80 13.21 20.12
CA GLY A 69 -17.65 14.57 20.63
C GLY A 69 -16.85 14.66 21.94
N VAL A 70 -16.88 13.59 22.75
CA VAL A 70 -16.15 13.48 24.04
C VAL A 70 -14.63 13.51 23.85
N PHE A 71 -14.12 12.69 22.91
CA PHE A 71 -12.70 12.68 22.54
C PHE A 71 -12.23 14.01 21.95
N GLN A 72 -13.13 14.70 21.23
CA GLN A 72 -12.86 16.02 20.66
C GLN A 72 -12.77 17.10 21.75
N ARG A 73 -13.67 17.09 22.74
CA ARG A 73 -13.75 18.12 23.79
C ARG A 73 -12.65 18.01 24.85
N ALA A 74 -12.18 16.80 25.17
CA ALA A 74 -11.03 16.60 26.05
C ALA A 74 -9.72 17.16 25.43
N GLY A 75 -9.56 17.05 24.10
CA GLY A 75 -8.45 17.67 23.37
C GLY A 75 -8.50 19.21 23.36
N VAL A 76 -9.70 19.81 23.34
CA VAL A 76 -9.90 21.27 23.33
C VAL A 76 -9.65 21.92 24.70
N ALA A 77 -10.04 21.26 25.80
CA ALA A 77 -9.77 21.76 27.16
C ALA A 77 -8.26 21.75 27.49
N LEU A 78 -7.51 20.74 26.99
CA LEU A 78 -6.05 20.72 27.06
C LEU A 78 -5.44 21.86 26.23
N HIS A 79 -5.92 22.10 25.01
CA HIS A 79 -5.40 23.14 24.11
C HIS A 79 -5.54 24.58 24.67
N ALA A 80 -6.61 24.88 25.43
CA ALA A 80 -6.82 26.20 26.03
C ALA A 80 -5.86 26.53 27.19
N LEU A 81 -5.30 25.51 27.85
CA LEU A 81 -4.29 25.68 28.91
C LEU A 81 -2.91 26.04 28.35
N PHE A 82 -2.61 25.68 27.09
CA PHE A 82 -1.28 25.86 26.48
C PHE A 82 -1.12 27.11 25.58
N THR A 83 -2.16 27.91 25.36
CA THR A 83 -2.13 29.04 24.41
C THR A 83 -2.14 30.45 25.03
N ARG A 84 -2.01 30.60 26.35
CA ARG A 84 -1.76 31.93 26.97
C ARG A 84 -0.31 32.38 26.74
N ARG A 85 -0.01 32.91 25.55
CA ARG A 85 1.14 33.80 25.36
C ARG A 85 0.84 35.15 26.01
N SER A 86 1.55 35.43 27.10
CA SER A 86 1.69 36.76 27.68
C SER A 86 2.20 37.75 26.62
N SER A 87 1.41 38.78 26.35
CA SER A 87 1.82 39.99 25.65
C SER A 87 2.73 40.81 26.58
N ASN A 88 4.05 40.61 26.54
CA ASN A 88 5.12 41.57 26.87
C ASN A 88 6.50 40.90 26.99
N ALA A 89 7.13 40.50 25.87
CA ALA A 89 8.54 40.11 25.87
C ALA A 89 9.30 40.79 24.72
N PRO A 90 10.49 41.37 24.96
CA PRO A 90 11.24 42.12 23.96
C PRO A 90 11.89 41.19 22.93
N LYS A 91 12.04 41.68 21.69
CA LYS A 91 12.70 40.96 20.59
C LYS A 91 14.17 40.69 20.92
N PRO A 92 14.73 39.50 20.65
CA PRO A 92 16.13 39.23 20.89
C PRO A 92 17.00 39.89 19.81
N SER A 93 18.05 40.58 20.26
CA SER A 93 19.12 41.13 19.44
C SER A 93 20.04 40.03 18.93
N SER A 94 20.54 40.20 17.71
CA SER A 94 21.65 39.45 17.14
C SER A 94 22.90 39.56 18.03
N HIS A 95 23.55 38.41 18.27
CA HIS A 95 24.87 38.19 18.92
C HIS A 95 24.85 37.61 20.34
N SER A 96 24.95 36.28 20.44
CA SER A 96 25.64 35.60 21.55
C SER A 96 25.96 34.15 21.13
N GLY A 97 27.22 33.74 21.30
CA GLY A 97 27.71 32.38 21.00
C GLY A 97 27.15 31.31 21.96
N PRO A 98 27.55 30.04 21.78
CA PRO A 98 26.95 28.91 22.49
C PRO A 98 27.28 28.97 23.99
N ALA A 99 26.23 28.95 24.83
CA ALA A 99 26.37 28.85 26.27
C ALA A 99 26.62 27.40 26.69
N LEU A 100 27.69 27.18 27.47
CA LEU A 100 27.99 25.90 28.12
C LEU A 100 27.03 25.66 29.29
N VAL A 101 26.51 24.44 29.37
CA VAL A 101 25.59 23.98 30.43
C VAL A 101 26.41 23.63 31.68
N THR A 102 26.10 24.25 32.83
CA THR A 102 26.71 23.95 34.14
C THR A 102 25.87 22.95 34.93
N GLU A 103 26.44 22.30 35.96
CA GLU A 103 25.75 21.32 36.83
C GLU A 103 24.47 21.88 37.49
N ASP A 104 24.44 23.17 37.80
CA ASP A 104 23.22 23.83 38.33
C ASP A 104 22.07 23.87 37.30
N ASN A 105 22.38 23.89 36.00
CA ASN A 105 21.38 23.80 34.94
C ASN A 105 20.83 22.36 34.79
N LEU A 106 21.64 21.34 35.11
CA LEU A 106 21.20 19.94 35.11
C LEU A 106 20.33 19.64 36.34
N MET A 107 20.68 20.13 37.52
CA MET A 107 19.87 19.96 38.73
C MET A 107 18.51 20.68 38.66
N PHE A 108 18.43 21.85 38.01
CA PHE A 108 17.15 22.53 37.76
C PHE A 108 16.27 21.79 36.73
N LEU A 109 16.88 21.08 35.77
CA LEU A 109 16.17 20.27 34.78
C LEU A 109 15.72 18.93 35.36
N GLU A 110 16.53 18.30 36.21
CA GLU A 110 16.18 17.07 36.93
C GLU A 110 15.08 17.30 37.97
N SER A 111 15.10 18.43 38.69
CA SER A 111 14.03 18.76 39.65
C SER A 111 12.67 19.04 39.00
N ARG A 112 12.62 19.24 37.67
CA ARG A 112 11.38 19.34 36.89
C ARG A 112 11.03 18.07 36.14
N TRP A 113 11.90 17.07 36.14
CA TRP A 113 11.73 15.82 35.42
C TRP A 113 10.77 14.87 36.14
N ASP A 114 10.71 14.93 37.48
CA ASP A 114 9.77 14.14 38.29
C ASP A 114 8.32 14.68 38.24
N GLU A 115 8.11 15.88 37.70
CA GLU A 115 6.76 16.50 37.57
C GLU A 115 6.11 16.31 36.19
N VAL A 116 6.78 15.65 35.23
CA VAL A 116 6.25 15.44 33.87
C VAL A 116 6.23 13.96 33.53
N ASN A 117 5.26 13.26 34.10
CA ASN A 117 4.76 12.03 33.51
C ASN A 117 3.62 12.36 32.54
N GLU A 118 3.69 11.70 31.39
CA GLU A 118 2.67 11.57 30.33
C GLU A 118 2.60 12.65 29.24
N GLY A 119 2.78 12.21 27.98
CA GLY A 119 2.11 12.80 26.82
C GLY A 119 3.01 13.39 25.73
N GLY A 120 3.61 12.52 24.92
CA GLY A 120 4.32 12.89 23.70
C GLY A 120 3.40 13.30 22.53
N ALA A 121 3.79 14.38 21.86
CA ALA A 121 3.99 14.48 20.40
C ALA A 121 2.88 13.99 19.42
N TYR A 122 1.66 14.51 19.45
CA TYR A 122 0.79 14.52 18.25
C TYR A 122 -0.14 15.74 18.22
N ASP A 123 0.27 16.79 17.50
CA ASP A 123 -0.57 17.95 17.17
C ASP A 123 -1.21 17.73 15.79
N ASN A 124 -2.53 17.54 15.74
CA ASN A 124 -3.33 17.60 14.52
C ASN A 124 -4.33 18.75 14.62
N LEU A 125 -4.05 19.83 13.90
CA LEU A 125 -4.96 20.98 13.73
C LEU A 125 -6.04 20.64 12.69
N GLY A 126 -7.29 20.55 13.12
CA GLY A 126 -8.43 20.82 12.23
C GLY A 126 -9.69 20.00 12.44
N PHE A 127 -10.37 20.14 13.58
CA PHE A 127 -11.80 19.92 13.67
C PHE A 127 -12.42 20.87 14.70
N GLU A 128 -13.27 21.80 14.26
CA GLU A 128 -14.15 22.58 15.14
C GLU A 128 -15.42 21.76 15.45
N ASP A 129 -15.50 21.31 16.70
CA ASP A 129 -16.63 21.19 17.62
C ASP A 129 -18.06 21.04 17.05
N ASP A 130 -18.63 19.83 17.21
CA ASP A 130 -20.08 19.68 17.40
C ASP A 130 -20.35 19.93 18.90
N ASP A 131 -21.08 21.01 19.16
CA ASP A 131 -21.87 21.41 20.33
C ASP A 131 -21.56 20.74 21.70
N GLY A 132 -21.21 21.58 22.68
CA GLY A 132 -20.72 21.24 24.02
C GLY A 132 -21.68 20.49 24.96
N GLU A 133 -21.86 19.19 24.74
CA GLU A 133 -22.46 18.29 25.72
C GLU A 133 -21.41 17.77 26.74
N PRO A 134 -21.72 17.75 28.05
CA PRO A 134 -20.80 17.22 29.06
C PRO A 134 -20.48 15.74 28.80
N VAL A 135 -19.21 15.39 28.99
CA VAL A 135 -18.72 14.01 28.82
C VAL A 135 -19.28 13.12 29.92
N ASP A 136 -19.88 12.00 29.53
CA ASP A 136 -20.32 10.96 30.47
C ASP A 136 -19.10 10.36 31.20
N PRO A 137 -19.03 10.40 32.54
CA PRO A 137 -17.91 9.85 33.30
C PRO A 137 -17.68 8.35 33.09
N SER A 138 -18.72 7.57 32.76
CA SER A 138 -18.61 6.11 32.52
C SER A 138 -17.76 5.75 31.30
N LEU A 139 -17.57 6.72 30.43
CA LEU A 139 -16.87 6.66 29.15
C LEU A 139 -15.35 6.83 29.32
N LEU A 140 -14.95 7.51 30.40
CA LEU A 140 -13.57 7.67 30.84
C LEU A 140 -13.09 6.43 31.61
N ASP A 141 -13.97 5.80 32.40
CA ASP A 141 -13.69 4.52 33.08
C ASP A 141 -13.36 3.40 32.07
N ASP A 142 -13.97 3.42 30.88
CA ASP A 142 -13.70 2.46 29.80
C ASP A 142 -12.31 2.67 29.17
N LEU A 143 -11.83 3.91 29.11
CA LEU A 143 -10.50 4.24 28.57
C LEU A 143 -9.38 3.90 29.55
N ASP A 144 -9.57 4.15 30.84
CA ASP A 144 -8.61 3.73 31.86
C ASP A 144 -8.54 2.20 31.95
N ASN A 145 -9.67 1.52 31.75
CA ASN A 145 -9.67 0.06 31.62
C ASN A 145 -8.96 -0.40 30.35
N LEU A 146 -9.19 0.23 29.20
CA LEU A 146 -8.47 -0.08 27.96
C LEU A 146 -6.97 0.18 28.07
N TYR A 147 -6.57 1.25 28.73
CA TYR A 147 -5.16 1.55 29.02
C TYR A 147 -4.54 0.49 29.92
N LYS A 148 -5.21 0.11 31.02
CA LYS A 148 -4.77 -0.97 31.93
C LYS A 148 -4.73 -2.34 31.23
N ILE A 149 -5.65 -2.61 30.30
CA ILE A 149 -5.66 -3.81 29.45
C ILE A 149 -4.50 -3.74 28.44
N GLY A 150 -4.24 -2.58 27.84
CA GLY A 150 -3.14 -2.36 26.90
C GLY A 150 -1.74 -2.53 27.52
N GLN A 151 -1.62 -2.30 28.83
CA GLN A 151 -0.40 -2.65 29.58
C GLN A 151 -0.19 -4.16 29.72
N ARG A 152 -1.23 -4.99 29.55
CA ARG A 152 -1.19 -6.46 29.68
C ARG A 152 -1.34 -7.20 28.34
N CYS A 153 -1.95 -6.57 27.34
CA CYS A 153 -2.27 -7.17 26.04
C CYS A 153 -1.88 -6.22 24.91
N THR A 154 -0.96 -6.65 24.05
CA THR A 154 -0.48 -5.85 22.90
C THR A 154 -1.57 -5.55 21.89
N PHE A 155 -2.50 -6.49 21.65
CA PHE A 155 -3.57 -6.38 20.66
C PHE A 155 -4.92 -6.40 21.37
N ILE A 156 -5.66 -5.29 21.39
CA ILE A 156 -6.91 -5.16 22.15
C ILE A 156 -8.11 -5.35 21.22
N GLY A 157 -9.10 -6.15 21.65
CA GLY A 157 -10.34 -6.35 20.91
C GLY A 157 -10.12 -6.84 19.48
N GLN A 158 -10.69 -6.10 18.53
CA GLN A 158 -10.62 -6.42 17.10
C GLN A 158 -9.21 -6.27 16.49
N ASP A 159 -8.24 -5.72 17.22
CA ASP A 159 -6.83 -5.68 16.80
C ASP A 159 -6.15 -7.07 16.92
N TYR A 160 -6.72 -7.98 17.73
CA TYR A 160 -6.36 -9.40 17.70
C TYR A 160 -7.10 -10.09 16.53
N VAL A 161 -6.45 -10.13 15.37
CA VAL A 161 -7.07 -10.58 14.11
C VAL A 161 -6.37 -11.79 13.48
N ASN A 162 -7.16 -12.65 12.86
CA ASN A 162 -6.71 -13.66 11.90
C ASN A 162 -7.58 -13.56 10.64
N TRP A 163 -7.04 -12.96 9.58
CA TRP A 163 -7.76 -12.63 8.35
C TRP A 163 -8.25 -13.84 7.55
N ASN A 164 -7.73 -15.05 7.82
CA ASN A 164 -8.24 -16.28 7.22
C ASN A 164 -9.50 -16.80 7.93
N VAL A 165 -9.75 -16.35 9.16
CA VAL A 165 -10.86 -16.79 10.00
C VAL A 165 -11.97 -15.74 10.04
N CYS A 166 -11.63 -14.50 10.43
CA CYS A 166 -12.60 -13.43 10.63
C CYS A 166 -11.98 -12.05 10.37
N GLU A 167 -12.70 -11.20 9.64
CA GLU A 167 -12.34 -9.80 9.45
C GLU A 167 -12.95 -8.92 10.56
N PRO A 168 -12.31 -7.80 10.93
CA PRO A 168 -12.90 -6.82 11.84
C PRO A 168 -14.27 -6.32 11.35
N ASP A 169 -15.24 -6.20 12.26
CA ASP A 169 -16.59 -5.70 11.96
C ASP A 169 -16.77 -4.30 12.55
N GLY A 170 -16.94 -3.31 11.67
CA GLY A 170 -17.17 -1.92 12.04
C GLY A 170 -18.50 -1.66 12.75
N LYS A 171 -19.41 -2.65 12.83
CA LYS A 171 -20.63 -2.57 13.65
C LYS A 171 -20.40 -2.98 15.10
N GLU A 172 -19.34 -3.73 15.37
CA GLU A 172 -19.01 -4.22 16.69
C GLU A 172 -18.10 -3.22 17.43
N HIS A 173 -18.06 -3.31 18.76
CA HIS A 173 -17.19 -2.44 19.55
C HIS A 173 -15.70 -2.75 19.27
N ALA A 174 -14.85 -1.73 19.15
CA ALA A 174 -13.44 -1.92 18.81
C ALA A 174 -12.68 -2.79 19.83
N ALA A 175 -13.07 -2.70 21.11
CA ALA A 175 -12.48 -3.49 22.19
C ALA A 175 -13.05 -4.92 22.32
N LYS A 176 -14.06 -5.29 21.54
CA LYS A 176 -14.65 -6.63 21.59
C LYS A 176 -13.81 -7.60 20.77
N ASP A 177 -13.44 -8.72 21.39
CA ASP A 177 -12.79 -9.82 20.68
C ASP A 177 -13.78 -10.50 19.74
N LEU A 178 -13.37 -10.73 18.49
CA LEU A 178 -14.13 -11.52 17.51
C LEU A 178 -13.64 -12.98 17.44
N LEU A 179 -12.49 -13.26 18.05
CA LEU A 179 -11.83 -14.56 18.05
C LEU A 179 -11.56 -14.98 19.48
N ASP A 180 -11.71 -16.28 19.75
CA ASP A 180 -11.24 -16.86 21.00
C ASP A 180 -9.71 -16.94 20.98
N ARG A 181 -9.05 -16.11 21.79
CA ARG A 181 -7.58 -16.03 21.89
C ARG A 181 -6.93 -17.32 22.42
N GLN A 182 -7.68 -18.17 23.12
CA GLN A 182 -7.18 -19.44 23.64
C GLN A 182 -7.10 -20.48 22.52
N GLU A 183 -7.98 -20.39 21.53
CA GLU A 183 -8.12 -21.37 20.45
C GLU A 183 -7.48 -20.92 19.14
N VAL A 184 -7.65 -19.66 18.75
CA VAL A 184 -7.23 -19.17 17.44
C VAL A 184 -6.00 -18.28 17.60
N PRO A 185 -4.84 -18.65 17.01
CA PRO A 185 -3.71 -17.75 16.95
C PRO A 185 -4.05 -16.52 16.11
N ARG A 186 -3.60 -15.34 16.53
CA ARG A 186 -3.58 -14.18 15.63
C ARG A 186 -2.71 -14.51 14.42
N MET A 187 -3.01 -13.90 13.29
CA MET A 187 -2.12 -13.96 12.14
C MET A 187 -1.09 -12.83 12.26
N PRO A 188 0.22 -13.13 12.41
CA PRO A 188 1.24 -12.09 12.39
C PRO A 188 1.21 -11.30 11.09
N TRP A 189 1.55 -10.01 11.18
CA TRP A 189 1.52 -9.08 10.07
C TRP A 189 2.93 -8.54 9.83
N HIS A 190 3.54 -8.92 8.71
CA HIS A 190 4.86 -8.47 8.29
C HIS A 190 4.71 -7.43 7.19
N ASP A 191 5.23 -6.23 7.42
CA ASP A 191 5.09 -5.12 6.50
C ASP A 191 6.30 -4.18 6.57
N VAL A 192 6.44 -3.34 5.55
CA VAL A 192 7.53 -2.38 5.42
C VAL A 192 6.95 -0.99 5.17
N ALA A 193 7.33 -0.04 6.01
CA ALA A 193 6.99 1.37 5.86
C ALA A 193 8.26 2.23 5.88
N CYS A 194 8.13 3.49 5.47
CA CYS A 194 9.19 4.48 5.62
C CYS A 194 8.62 5.81 6.10
N VAL A 195 9.46 6.57 6.79
CA VAL A 195 9.21 7.98 7.14
C VAL A 195 10.18 8.81 6.32
N LEU A 196 9.65 9.85 5.67
CA LEU A 196 10.42 10.70 4.76
C LEU A 196 10.40 12.15 5.26
N SER A 197 11.54 12.80 5.18
CA SER A 197 11.79 14.16 5.66
C SER A 197 12.44 15.00 4.56
N GLY A 198 12.17 16.31 4.56
CA GLY A 198 12.71 17.26 3.58
C GLY A 198 11.84 17.40 2.32
N GLN A 199 12.46 17.81 1.22
CA GLN A 199 11.72 18.24 0.02
C GLN A 199 10.71 17.19 -0.48
N ILE A 200 11.07 15.90 -0.40
CA ILE A 200 10.24 14.77 -0.79
C ILE A 200 8.86 14.74 -0.11
N ALA A 201 8.74 15.21 1.15
CA ALA A 201 7.46 15.25 1.85
C ALA A 201 6.48 16.20 1.16
N SER A 202 7.00 17.22 0.46
CA SER A 202 6.21 18.17 -0.32
C SER A 202 5.59 17.51 -1.57
N ASP A 203 6.23 16.49 -2.14
CA ASP A 203 5.70 15.80 -3.32
C ASP A 203 4.54 14.87 -2.96
N PHE A 204 4.64 14.16 -1.83
CA PHE A 204 3.51 13.43 -1.26
C PHE A 204 2.39 14.37 -0.80
N SER A 205 2.74 15.52 -0.22
CA SER A 205 1.77 16.56 0.13
C SER A 205 1.05 17.10 -1.10
N ARG A 206 1.77 17.35 -2.21
CA ARG A 206 1.18 17.75 -3.50
C ARG A 206 0.20 16.70 -4.03
N HIS A 207 0.55 15.42 -3.94
CA HIS A 207 -0.38 14.34 -4.30
C HIS A 207 -1.65 14.39 -3.45
N PHE A 208 -1.52 14.51 -2.13
CA PHE A 208 -2.66 14.59 -1.21
C PHE A 208 -3.56 15.80 -1.54
N ILE A 209 -2.95 16.98 -1.71
CA ILE A 209 -3.63 18.24 -2.03
C ILE A 209 -4.38 18.13 -3.35
N GLN A 210 -3.75 17.56 -4.37
CA GLN A 210 -4.37 17.35 -5.68
C GLN A 210 -5.64 16.50 -5.55
N ARG A 211 -5.56 15.36 -4.85
CA ARG A 211 -6.70 14.47 -4.63
C ARG A 211 -7.79 15.10 -3.75
N TRP A 212 -7.41 15.75 -2.66
CA TRP A 212 -8.33 16.45 -1.76
C TRP A 212 -9.15 17.50 -2.51
N ASN A 213 -8.48 18.40 -3.22
CA ASN A 213 -9.12 19.48 -3.96
C ASN A 213 -10.05 18.95 -5.06
N ALA A 214 -9.66 17.85 -5.71
CA ALA A 214 -10.47 17.19 -6.73
C ALA A 214 -11.74 16.55 -6.14
N ILE A 215 -11.61 15.77 -5.07
CA ILE A 215 -12.74 15.13 -4.36
C ILE A 215 -13.69 16.19 -3.81
N ARG A 216 -13.16 17.21 -3.13
CA ARG A 216 -13.93 18.33 -2.60
C ARG A 216 -14.75 19.00 -3.71
N THR A 217 -14.10 19.34 -4.83
CA THR A 217 -14.76 19.98 -5.97
C THR A 217 -15.86 19.10 -6.56
N SER A 218 -15.59 17.79 -6.71
CA SER A 218 -16.57 16.81 -7.18
C SER A 218 -17.80 16.75 -6.25
N ARG A 219 -17.58 16.63 -4.94
CA ARG A 219 -18.66 16.58 -3.94
C ARG A 219 -19.49 17.87 -3.93
N ILE A 220 -18.90 19.05 -4.12
CA ILE A 220 -19.64 20.33 -4.24
C ILE A 220 -20.47 20.39 -5.53
N ARG A 221 -19.96 19.83 -6.64
CA ARG A 221 -20.67 19.79 -7.94
C ARG A 221 -21.83 18.80 -7.96
N LEU A 222 -21.73 17.72 -7.18
CA LEU A 222 -22.78 16.71 -7.02
C LEU A 222 -23.93 17.22 -6.14
N ALA A 223 -23.68 18.15 -5.21
CA ALA A 223 -24.72 18.75 -4.38
C ALA A 223 -25.60 19.73 -5.18
N THR A 224 -26.91 19.72 -4.92
CA THR A 224 -27.89 20.62 -5.55
C THR A 224 -27.58 22.08 -5.25
N LYS A 225 -27.75 22.97 -6.24
CA LYS A 225 -27.48 24.40 -6.04
C LYS A 225 -28.48 24.99 -5.03
N GLY A 226 -28.00 25.86 -4.14
CA GLY A 226 -28.85 26.54 -3.15
C GLY A 226 -29.22 25.74 -1.91
N THR A 227 -28.65 24.53 -1.72
CA THR A 227 -28.90 23.74 -0.50
C THR A 227 -27.85 24.00 0.58
N SER A 228 -28.26 23.90 1.84
CA SER A 228 -27.38 23.94 3.02
C SER A 228 -26.26 22.90 2.95
N GLU A 229 -26.54 21.72 2.39
CA GLU A 229 -25.55 20.67 2.15
C GLU A 229 -24.41 21.14 1.22
N ARG A 230 -24.73 21.91 0.18
CA ARG A 230 -23.71 22.45 -0.74
C ARG A 230 -22.87 23.52 -0.06
N GLU A 231 -23.46 24.31 0.82
CA GLU A 231 -22.75 25.31 1.63
C GLU A 231 -21.82 24.63 2.66
N LYS A 232 -22.30 23.60 3.36
CA LYS A 232 -21.49 22.77 4.28
C LYS A 232 -20.27 22.18 3.55
N ARG A 233 -20.45 21.65 2.33
CA ARG A 233 -19.33 21.15 1.51
C ARG A 233 -18.35 22.23 1.07
N ARG A 234 -18.81 23.48 0.87
CA ARG A 234 -17.96 24.62 0.51
C ARG A 234 -17.12 25.12 1.68
N ARG A 235 -17.57 24.94 2.93
CA ARG A 235 -16.81 25.33 4.14
C ARG A 235 -15.51 24.54 4.31
N LYS A 236 -15.45 23.31 3.81
CA LYS A 236 -14.18 22.54 3.78
C LYS A 236 -13.11 23.36 3.04
N PRO A 237 -11.88 23.49 3.55
CA PRO A 237 -10.86 24.32 2.91
C PRO A 237 -10.39 23.71 1.59
N LEU A 238 -10.00 24.57 0.65
CA LEU A 238 -9.08 24.16 -0.42
C LEU A 238 -7.69 24.09 0.20
N LEU A 239 -6.93 23.05 -0.14
CA LEU A 239 -5.55 22.95 0.27
C LEU A 239 -4.66 23.57 -0.80
N ILE A 240 -3.58 24.21 -0.36
CA ILE A 240 -2.59 24.83 -1.22
C ILE A 240 -1.26 24.17 -0.88
N PRO A 241 -0.40 23.86 -1.87
CA PRO A 241 0.94 23.37 -1.58
C PRO A 241 1.65 24.31 -0.61
N SER A 242 2.20 23.76 0.47
CA SER A 242 3.13 24.51 1.31
C SER A 242 4.42 24.75 0.53
N GLU A 243 5.20 25.73 0.97
CA GLU A 243 6.60 25.80 0.57
C GLU A 243 7.31 24.46 0.88
N PRO A 244 8.37 24.10 0.13
CA PRO A 244 9.12 22.90 0.42
C PRO A 244 9.51 22.89 1.90
N CYS A 245 9.07 21.87 2.64
CA CYS A 245 9.43 21.82 4.05
C CYS A 245 10.96 21.78 4.14
N ALA A 246 11.54 22.67 4.96
CA ALA A 246 12.95 22.59 5.25
C ALA A 246 13.24 21.18 5.78
N PRO A 247 14.32 20.51 5.32
CA PRO A 247 14.70 19.23 5.91
C PRO A 247 14.73 19.39 7.42
N TRP A 248 14.13 18.44 8.12
CA TRP A 248 14.27 18.35 9.56
C TRP A 248 15.80 18.29 9.79
N THR A 249 16.36 19.32 10.43
CA THR A 249 17.79 19.35 10.74
C THR A 249 18.15 18.12 11.56
N THR A 250 19.40 17.68 11.55
CA THR A 250 19.85 16.50 12.31
C THR A 250 19.37 16.55 13.77
N ASP A 251 19.48 17.73 14.39
CA ASP A 251 19.01 18.01 15.76
C ASP A 251 17.51 17.72 15.97
N LYS A 252 16.66 17.91 14.95
CA LYS A 252 15.22 17.62 15.01
C LYS A 252 14.88 16.17 14.71
N LEU A 253 15.74 15.47 13.96
CA LEU A 253 15.59 14.03 13.73
C LEU A 253 15.82 13.24 15.03
N ASP A 254 16.82 13.65 15.81
CA ASP A 254 17.16 13.04 17.10
C ASP A 254 16.04 13.16 18.15
N HIS A 255 15.13 14.13 18.00
CA HIS A 255 13.94 14.27 18.84
C HIS A 255 12.79 13.33 18.48
N VAL A 256 12.75 12.83 17.24
CA VAL A 256 11.68 11.93 16.74
C VAL A 256 12.16 10.47 16.69
N LEU A 257 13.44 10.26 16.40
CA LEU A 257 14.04 8.94 16.31
C LEU A 257 14.67 8.58 17.64
N ARG A 258 14.18 7.51 18.26
CA ARG A 258 14.82 6.96 19.47
C ARG A 258 16.24 6.48 19.23
N ASP A 259 16.62 6.22 17.97
CA ASP A 259 17.96 5.81 17.57
C ASP A 259 18.36 6.51 16.25
N PRO A 260 19.39 7.38 16.26
CA PRO A 260 19.89 8.07 15.07
C PRO A 260 20.31 7.15 13.92
N ARG A 261 20.63 5.87 14.21
CA ARG A 261 20.96 4.85 13.18
C ARG A 261 19.76 4.45 12.32
N GLN A 262 18.55 4.80 12.74
CA GLN A 262 17.30 4.50 12.02
C GLN A 262 17.03 5.45 10.84
N ALA A 263 17.80 6.52 10.71
CA ALA A 263 17.73 7.42 9.56
C ALA A 263 19.02 7.46 8.76
N SER A 264 18.89 7.88 7.51
CA SER A 264 20.00 8.19 6.62
C SER A 264 19.55 9.22 5.61
N LEU A 265 20.48 10.09 5.22
CA LEU A 265 20.22 10.98 4.10
C LEU A 265 20.40 10.17 2.81
N CYS A 266 19.35 10.13 2.01
CA CYS A 266 19.29 9.37 0.76
C CYS A 266 18.81 10.29 -0.35
N GLN A 267 19.12 9.93 -1.60
CA GLN A 267 18.40 10.48 -2.73
C GLN A 267 17.08 9.73 -2.87
N VAL A 268 15.98 10.45 -3.03
CA VAL A 268 14.65 9.85 -3.07
C VAL A 268 13.77 10.48 -4.15
N GLN A 269 12.90 9.67 -4.75
CA GLN A 269 11.93 10.11 -5.75
C GLN A 269 10.54 9.56 -5.42
N ALA A 270 9.53 10.43 -5.40
CA ALA A 270 8.13 10.03 -5.23
C ALA A 270 7.61 9.40 -6.52
N LEU A 271 6.89 8.29 -6.38
CA LEU A 271 6.26 7.53 -7.46
C LEU A 271 4.78 7.36 -7.15
N ARG A 272 3.94 7.22 -8.19
CA ARG A 272 2.52 6.94 -8.03
C ARG A 272 1.91 6.17 -9.18
N SER A 273 0.82 5.48 -8.89
CA SER A 273 -0.11 4.95 -9.88
C SER A 273 -1.41 5.74 -9.76
N VAL A 274 -1.77 6.52 -10.77
CA VAL A 274 -2.98 7.35 -10.74
C VAL A 274 -3.58 7.49 -12.13
N SER A 275 -4.86 7.85 -12.19
CA SER A 275 -5.54 8.16 -13.45
C SER A 275 -6.62 9.22 -13.22
N ILE A 276 -7.35 9.56 -14.28
CA ILE A 276 -8.33 10.63 -14.25
C ILE A 276 -9.43 10.43 -13.20
N TRP A 277 -9.80 9.17 -12.90
CA TRP A 277 -10.85 8.88 -11.91
C TRP A 277 -10.37 9.18 -10.49
N SER A 278 -9.11 8.90 -10.17
CA SER A 278 -8.53 9.07 -8.84
C SER A 278 -8.00 10.48 -8.58
N LEU A 279 -7.66 11.22 -9.65
CA LEU A 279 -7.26 12.64 -9.58
C LEU A 279 -8.40 13.62 -9.88
N ALA A 280 -9.55 13.14 -10.35
CA ALA A 280 -10.75 13.93 -10.66
C ALA A 280 -10.46 15.31 -11.29
N VAL A 281 -9.64 15.33 -12.35
CA VAL A 281 -9.55 16.46 -13.30
C VAL A 281 -10.53 16.18 -14.44
N PRO A 282 -11.83 16.51 -14.33
CA PRO A 282 -12.73 16.30 -15.44
C PRO A 282 -12.41 17.28 -16.56
N ALA A 283 -11.97 16.75 -17.69
CA ALA A 283 -12.19 17.42 -18.96
C ALA A 283 -13.70 17.46 -19.20
N GLY A 284 -14.32 18.62 -18.99
CA GLY A 284 -15.68 18.88 -19.42
C GLY A 284 -16.81 18.18 -18.64
N ASN A 285 -18.02 18.32 -19.17
CA ASN A 285 -19.30 18.20 -18.48
C ASN A 285 -19.70 16.73 -18.17
N VAL A 286 -19.14 16.17 -17.11
CA VAL A 286 -19.24 14.75 -16.68
C VAL A 286 -20.67 14.23 -16.42
N LYS A 287 -21.66 15.11 -16.23
CA LYS A 287 -23.06 14.69 -15.97
C LYS A 287 -23.68 13.89 -17.13
N ARG A 288 -23.16 14.02 -18.35
CA ARG A 288 -23.60 13.24 -19.52
C ARG A 288 -22.85 11.92 -19.71
N GLY A 289 -21.66 11.73 -19.13
CA GLY A 289 -20.83 10.55 -19.35
C GLY A 289 -21.36 9.30 -18.66
N TYR A 290 -21.40 9.31 -17.33
CA TYR A 290 -21.68 8.10 -16.54
C TYR A 290 -23.10 7.53 -16.73
N ARG A 291 -24.14 8.37 -16.80
CA ARG A 291 -25.51 7.89 -17.05
C ARG A 291 -25.70 7.33 -18.46
N THR A 292 -24.91 7.83 -19.42
CA THR A 292 -24.97 7.36 -20.81
C THR A 292 -24.18 6.08 -20.97
N GLU A 293 -23.02 5.94 -20.33
CA GLU A 293 -22.24 4.70 -20.34
C GLU A 293 -22.90 3.55 -19.57
N PHE A 294 -23.48 3.83 -18.40
CA PHE A 294 -24.23 2.82 -17.65
C PHE A 294 -25.50 2.35 -18.38
N ARG A 295 -26.25 3.28 -19.02
CA ARG A 295 -27.36 2.91 -19.91
C ARG A 295 -26.89 2.22 -21.19
N ARG A 296 -25.73 2.57 -21.74
CA ARG A 296 -25.12 1.87 -22.89
C ARG A 296 -24.75 0.43 -22.58
N TRP A 297 -24.21 0.17 -21.39
CA TRP A 297 -23.92 -1.19 -20.91
C TRP A 297 -25.20 -2.02 -20.71
N LEU A 298 -26.25 -1.41 -20.14
CA LEU A 298 -27.54 -2.08 -19.91
C LEU A 298 -28.34 -2.40 -21.17
N TYR A 299 -28.20 -1.63 -22.26
CA TYR A 299 -29.08 -1.74 -23.45
C TYR A 299 -28.39 -2.27 -24.72
N GLY A 300 -27.15 -2.75 -24.68
CA GLY A 300 -26.57 -3.57 -25.76
C GLY A 300 -26.42 -2.94 -27.15
N HIS A 301 -26.42 -1.59 -27.28
CA HIS A 301 -26.25 -0.93 -28.59
C HIS A 301 -24.76 -0.64 -28.87
N SER A 302 -24.16 -1.36 -29.82
CA SER A 302 -22.81 -1.13 -30.35
C SER A 302 -22.70 0.21 -31.10
N PRO A 303 -21.76 1.13 -30.77
CA PRO A 303 -21.58 2.36 -31.52
C PRO A 303 -20.55 2.22 -32.64
N LYS A 304 -20.76 2.95 -33.76
CA LYS A 304 -19.69 3.32 -34.69
C LYS A 304 -18.61 4.12 -33.91
N PRO A 305 -17.31 3.80 -34.08
CA PRO A 305 -16.27 4.34 -33.22
C PRO A 305 -16.00 5.81 -33.57
N VAL A 306 -16.33 6.71 -32.66
CA VAL A 306 -15.59 7.98 -32.55
C VAL A 306 -14.44 7.67 -31.60
N THR A 307 -13.28 7.34 -32.15
CA THR A 307 -12.05 7.15 -31.40
C THR A 307 -11.64 8.51 -30.80
N PRO A 308 -11.62 8.66 -29.46
CA PRO A 308 -10.90 9.76 -28.84
C PRO A 308 -9.46 9.71 -29.31
N SER A 309 -8.83 10.86 -29.53
CA SER A 309 -7.41 10.87 -29.86
C SER A 309 -6.60 10.15 -28.76
N PRO A 310 -5.52 9.43 -29.08
CA PRO A 310 -4.69 8.74 -28.09
C PRO A 310 -4.32 9.64 -26.90
N ASN A 311 -4.01 10.89 -27.20
CA ASN A 311 -3.62 11.94 -26.25
C ASN A 311 -4.73 12.35 -25.26
N GLU A 312 -6.02 12.09 -25.53
CA GLU A 312 -7.11 12.37 -24.59
C GLU A 312 -7.35 11.22 -23.61
N ARG A 313 -7.01 9.99 -23.98
CA ARG A 313 -7.15 8.79 -23.14
C ARG A 313 -6.07 8.67 -22.06
N GLU A 314 -4.99 9.44 -22.18
CA GLU A 314 -3.79 9.36 -21.33
C GLU A 314 -3.62 10.59 -20.42
N ARG A 315 -4.46 11.62 -20.57
CA ARG A 315 -4.40 12.81 -19.69
C ARG A 315 -4.67 12.43 -18.25
N GLY A 316 -3.67 12.67 -17.40
CA GLY A 316 -3.72 12.40 -15.96
C GLY A 316 -3.47 10.94 -15.58
N LEU A 317 -3.07 10.09 -16.53
CA LEU A 317 -2.54 8.75 -16.24
C LEU A 317 -1.07 8.86 -15.84
N GLU A 318 -0.71 8.23 -14.73
CA GLU A 318 0.67 8.05 -14.32
C GLU A 318 0.86 6.62 -13.81
N THR A 319 1.94 5.98 -14.26
CA THR A 319 2.34 4.61 -13.90
C THR A 319 3.81 4.58 -13.50
N SER A 320 4.30 5.64 -12.86
CA SER A 320 5.72 5.81 -12.52
C SER A 320 6.24 4.69 -11.59
N ILE A 321 5.36 4.08 -10.79
CA ILE A 321 5.68 2.87 -10.00
C ILE A 321 6.05 1.69 -10.91
N LEU A 322 5.20 1.36 -11.90
CA LEU A 322 5.48 0.25 -12.82
C LEU A 322 6.78 0.51 -13.60
N SER A 323 6.99 1.76 -14.01
CA SER A 323 8.21 2.19 -14.69
C SER A 323 9.46 1.98 -13.83
N ALA A 324 9.41 2.39 -12.57
CA ALA A 324 10.51 2.20 -11.64
C ALA A 324 10.81 0.71 -11.43
N TYR A 325 9.79 -0.13 -11.23
CA TYR A 325 9.97 -1.59 -11.10
C TYR A 325 10.65 -2.20 -12.32
N VAL A 326 10.09 -2.00 -13.53
CA VAL A 326 10.61 -2.61 -14.76
C VAL A 326 12.04 -2.14 -15.05
N ASN A 327 12.29 -0.83 -14.96
CA ASN A 327 13.61 -0.27 -15.22
C ASN A 327 14.65 -0.81 -14.22
N SER A 328 14.34 -0.78 -12.93
CA SER A 328 15.26 -1.25 -11.89
C SER A 328 15.60 -2.74 -12.04
N ILE A 329 14.62 -3.57 -12.40
CA ILE A 329 14.86 -5.00 -12.69
C ILE A 329 15.79 -5.18 -13.89
N LEU A 330 15.53 -4.49 -15.00
CA LEU A 330 16.35 -4.59 -16.20
C LEU A 330 17.78 -4.09 -15.97
N ASP A 331 17.97 -3.12 -15.07
CA ASP A 331 19.26 -2.50 -14.81
C ASP A 331 20.08 -3.21 -13.72
N ALA A 332 19.44 -4.06 -12.91
CA ALA A 332 20.06 -4.87 -11.85
C ALA A 332 21.33 -5.60 -12.32
N LYS A 333 22.28 -5.87 -11.42
CA LYS A 333 23.62 -6.44 -11.72
C LYS A 333 23.89 -7.73 -10.98
N SER A 334 23.45 -7.85 -9.73
CA SER A 334 23.80 -8.92 -8.81
C SER A 334 22.59 -9.62 -8.22
N PHE A 335 21.62 -8.90 -7.66
CA PHE A 335 20.41 -9.54 -7.11
C PHE A 335 19.20 -8.62 -7.06
N ILE A 336 18.03 -9.25 -6.94
CA ILE A 336 16.75 -8.59 -6.65
C ILE A 336 16.12 -9.31 -5.46
N LEU A 337 15.72 -8.57 -4.43
CA LEU A 337 14.91 -9.06 -3.31
C LEU A 337 13.52 -8.42 -3.40
N ILE A 338 12.48 -9.24 -3.40
CA ILE A 338 11.08 -8.83 -3.51
C ILE A 338 10.33 -9.37 -2.29
N GLU A 339 9.67 -8.49 -1.54
CA GLU A 339 8.57 -8.89 -0.67
C GLU A 339 7.30 -8.23 -1.15
N ASN A 340 6.30 -9.05 -1.47
CA ASN A 340 5.03 -8.53 -1.95
C ASN A 340 3.86 -9.40 -1.50
N GLN A 341 2.73 -8.74 -1.18
CA GLN A 341 1.48 -9.42 -0.88
C GLN A 341 0.93 -10.22 -2.07
N PHE A 342 1.14 -9.73 -3.30
CA PHE A 342 0.69 -10.39 -4.52
C PHE A 342 1.80 -10.46 -5.56
N PHE A 343 1.77 -11.50 -6.38
CA PHE A 343 2.65 -11.65 -7.54
C PHE A 343 1.85 -12.16 -8.74
N ILE A 344 1.19 -11.23 -9.43
CA ILE A 344 0.33 -11.48 -10.59
C ILE A 344 0.84 -10.64 -11.77
N SER A 345 1.54 -11.27 -12.70
CA SER A 345 2.21 -10.56 -13.79
C SER A 345 2.16 -11.37 -15.09
N TYR A 346 1.88 -10.64 -16.17
CA TYR A 346 1.95 -11.07 -17.56
C TYR A 346 1.32 -12.44 -17.88
N ILE A 347 0.03 -12.42 -18.23
CA ILE A 347 -0.75 -13.62 -18.58
C ILE A 347 -1.43 -13.36 -19.91
N MET A 348 -1.23 -14.23 -20.89
CA MET A 348 -1.89 -14.15 -22.21
C MET A 348 -3.36 -14.57 -22.11
N SER A 349 -4.22 -13.93 -22.90
CA SER A 349 -5.64 -14.33 -23.00
C SER A 349 -5.76 -15.64 -23.79
N SER A 350 -6.47 -16.64 -23.23
CA SER A 350 -6.73 -17.92 -23.88
C SER A 350 -7.66 -17.84 -25.10
N ASP A 351 -8.47 -16.78 -25.21
CA ASP A 351 -9.52 -16.62 -26.22
C ASP A 351 -9.02 -16.35 -27.66
N PHE A 352 -7.72 -16.39 -27.93
CA PHE A 352 -7.13 -16.17 -29.26
C PHE A 352 -6.23 -17.30 -29.76
N ASN A 353 -6.30 -18.48 -29.15
CA ASN A 353 -5.60 -19.68 -29.63
C ASN A 353 -6.30 -20.37 -30.83
N ALA A 354 -7.33 -19.77 -31.40
CA ALA A 354 -7.91 -20.19 -32.67
C ALA A 354 -7.73 -19.07 -33.72
N GLN A 355 -6.95 -19.37 -34.75
CA GLN A 355 -6.70 -18.54 -35.95
C GLN A 355 -5.64 -17.43 -35.83
N VAL A 356 -4.36 -17.81 -35.85
CA VAL A 356 -3.37 -17.01 -36.58
C VAL A 356 -2.54 -17.96 -37.43
N HIS A 357 -2.76 -17.86 -38.73
CA HIS A 357 -1.95 -18.52 -39.76
C HIS A 357 -0.48 -18.11 -39.64
N THR A 358 0.38 -19.07 -39.91
CA THR A 358 1.81 -18.94 -40.09
C THR A 358 2.13 -17.91 -41.17
N ASP A 359 2.69 -16.76 -40.79
CA ASP A 359 3.54 -15.98 -41.68
C ASP A 359 4.93 -15.88 -41.07
N THR A 360 5.92 -16.18 -41.92
CA THR A 360 7.34 -16.42 -41.68
C THR A 360 8.07 -15.32 -40.89
N PRO A 361 9.14 -15.66 -40.12
CA PRO A 361 9.95 -14.67 -39.42
C PRO A 361 10.90 -13.97 -40.41
N GLU A 362 10.78 -12.65 -40.55
CA GLU A 362 11.80 -11.83 -41.21
C GLU A 362 13.08 -11.71 -40.36
N ASP A 363 14.19 -11.66 -41.09
CA ASP A 363 15.61 -11.70 -40.68
C ASP A 363 16.00 -10.75 -39.52
N PRO A 364 16.65 -11.25 -38.44
CA PRO A 364 17.08 -10.45 -37.30
C PRO A 364 18.32 -9.56 -37.53
N SER A 365 18.83 -9.42 -38.76
CA SER A 365 20.11 -8.74 -39.03
C SER A 365 20.06 -7.21 -39.18
N ARG A 366 18.90 -6.55 -39.07
CA ARG A 366 18.81 -5.07 -39.14
C ARG A 366 17.92 -4.47 -38.05
N ASN A 367 18.54 -4.15 -36.90
CA ASN A 367 18.39 -2.87 -36.18
C ASN A 367 19.05 -2.99 -34.80
N LYS A 368 20.22 -2.36 -34.64
CA LYS A 368 20.75 -2.07 -33.30
C LYS A 368 19.88 -0.96 -32.69
N PRO A 369 19.23 -1.15 -31.52
CA PRO A 369 18.65 -0.01 -30.83
C PRO A 369 19.77 0.74 -30.09
N ALA A 370 19.91 2.02 -30.42
CA ALA A 370 20.70 2.96 -29.65
C ALA A 370 20.08 3.09 -28.25
N TYR A 371 20.92 2.93 -27.22
CA TYR A 371 20.58 3.28 -25.85
C TYR A 371 20.44 4.80 -25.75
N SER A 372 19.22 5.34 -25.72
CA SER A 372 18.99 6.72 -25.29
C SER A 372 18.48 6.72 -23.85
N ALA A 373 19.23 7.37 -22.98
CA ALA A 373 18.76 7.75 -21.66
C ALA A 373 17.76 8.90 -21.83
N ALA A 374 16.47 8.63 -21.67
CA ALA A 374 15.45 9.67 -21.58
C ALA A 374 14.31 9.18 -20.68
N ALA A 375 13.97 9.98 -19.68
CA ALA A 375 13.01 9.69 -18.62
C ALA A 375 11.53 9.65 -19.08
N ASP A 376 11.27 9.55 -20.38
CA ASP A 376 9.94 9.71 -20.99
C ASP A 376 9.50 8.56 -21.94
N THR A 377 10.27 7.47 -22.07
CA THR A 377 9.83 6.30 -22.85
C THR A 377 8.98 5.36 -21.98
N ASP A 378 7.89 4.81 -22.57
CA ASP A 378 7.12 3.74 -21.93
C ASP A 378 8.09 2.57 -21.62
N PRO A 379 8.24 2.13 -20.36
CA PRO A 379 9.12 1.01 -20.00
C PRO A 379 8.84 -0.27 -20.81
N HIS A 380 7.61 -0.42 -21.32
CA HIS A 380 7.25 -1.50 -22.23
C HIS A 380 7.99 -1.44 -23.58
N GLU A 381 8.56 -0.29 -23.98
CA GLU A 381 9.41 -0.15 -25.16
C GLU A 381 10.80 -0.77 -24.98
N ARG A 382 11.31 -0.86 -23.74
CA ARG A 382 12.55 -1.59 -23.43
C ARG A 382 12.35 -3.11 -23.49
N LEU A 383 11.10 -3.56 -23.41
CA LEU A 383 10.74 -4.96 -23.51
C LEU A 383 10.35 -5.29 -24.96
N PRO A 384 10.52 -6.54 -25.43
CA PRO A 384 10.13 -6.93 -26.78
C PRO A 384 8.65 -6.63 -27.04
N LYS A 385 8.31 -6.05 -28.21
CA LYS A 385 6.92 -5.75 -28.58
C LYS A 385 6.12 -7.04 -28.71
N THR A 386 4.94 -7.10 -28.10
CA THR A 386 4.04 -8.26 -28.14
C THR A 386 2.75 -7.88 -28.85
N HIS A 387 2.38 -8.62 -29.91
CA HIS A 387 1.20 -8.34 -30.74
C HIS A 387 -0.10 -9.00 -30.20
N GLN A 388 -0.07 -9.55 -28.99
CA GLN A 388 -1.15 -10.37 -28.42
C GLN A 388 -1.91 -9.66 -27.29
N ILE A 389 -3.21 -9.97 -27.14
CA ILE A 389 -4.07 -9.43 -26.09
C ILE A 389 -3.77 -10.17 -24.78
N ALA A 390 -3.11 -9.49 -23.85
CA ALA A 390 -2.83 -10.03 -22.52
C ALA A 390 -4.02 -9.84 -21.56
N GLN A 391 -4.35 -10.89 -20.80
CA GLN A 391 -5.28 -10.84 -19.67
C GLN A 391 -4.68 -10.03 -18.51
N VAL A 392 -3.40 -10.24 -18.20
CA VAL A 392 -2.61 -9.43 -17.25
C VAL A 392 -1.51 -8.71 -18.02
N LYS A 393 -1.42 -7.38 -17.85
CA LYS A 393 -0.66 -6.50 -18.75
C LYS A 393 0.67 -6.02 -18.19
N ASN A 394 0.83 -5.96 -16.86
CA ASN A 394 2.11 -5.62 -16.26
C ASN A 394 3.15 -6.68 -16.63
N ARG A 395 4.37 -6.24 -16.93
CA ARG A 395 5.44 -7.07 -17.53
C ARG A 395 6.63 -7.26 -16.59
N ILE A 396 6.34 -7.39 -15.30
CA ILE A 396 7.37 -7.56 -14.26
C ILE A 396 8.07 -8.92 -14.40
N VAL A 397 7.31 -9.99 -14.62
CA VAL A 397 7.84 -11.35 -14.90
C VAL A 397 8.74 -11.35 -16.13
N ASP A 398 8.37 -10.64 -17.19
CA ASP A 398 9.21 -10.52 -18.38
C ASP A 398 10.54 -9.84 -18.10
N ALA A 399 10.52 -8.75 -17.33
CA ALA A 399 11.73 -8.05 -16.93
C ALA A 399 12.65 -8.98 -16.12
N ILE A 400 12.10 -9.73 -15.15
CA ILE A 400 12.86 -10.69 -14.33
C ILE A 400 13.45 -11.79 -15.20
N PHE A 401 12.64 -12.41 -16.07
CA PHE A 401 13.07 -13.44 -16.99
C PHE A 401 14.21 -12.97 -17.90
N LEU A 402 14.04 -11.84 -18.58
CA LEU A 402 15.06 -11.28 -19.46
C LEU A 402 16.34 -10.92 -18.70
N ARG A 403 16.19 -10.42 -17.47
CA ARG A 403 17.33 -10.09 -16.64
C ARG A 403 18.11 -11.33 -16.24
N ILE A 404 17.46 -12.40 -15.80
CA ILE A 404 18.10 -13.68 -15.48
C ILE A 404 18.79 -14.26 -16.71
N LEU A 405 18.12 -14.25 -17.86
CA LEU A 405 18.67 -14.75 -19.12
C LEU A 405 19.93 -14.00 -19.53
N ARG A 406 19.99 -12.68 -19.31
CA ARG A 406 21.20 -11.88 -19.49
C ARG A 406 22.33 -12.35 -18.57
N ALA A 407 22.07 -12.55 -17.27
CA ALA A 407 23.09 -13.03 -16.33
C ALA A 407 23.65 -14.39 -16.74
N HIS A 408 22.76 -15.33 -17.10
CA HIS A 408 23.13 -16.66 -17.53
C HIS A 408 24.03 -16.63 -18.78
N LYS A 409 23.64 -15.86 -19.80
CA LYS A 409 24.43 -15.69 -21.03
C LYS A 409 25.79 -15.04 -20.79
N GLU A 410 25.87 -14.14 -19.81
CA GLU A 410 27.13 -13.50 -19.40
C GLU A 410 27.98 -14.36 -18.46
N GLY A 411 27.49 -15.52 -17.99
CA GLY A 411 28.17 -16.34 -17.00
C GLY A 411 28.34 -15.65 -15.64
N LYS A 412 27.52 -14.65 -15.32
CA LYS A 412 27.60 -13.88 -14.07
C LYS A 412 26.60 -14.40 -13.05
N PRO A 413 26.99 -14.49 -11.77
CA PRO A 413 26.07 -14.93 -10.74
C PRO A 413 24.99 -13.86 -10.53
N PHE A 414 23.73 -14.29 -10.48
CA PHE A 414 22.58 -13.40 -10.30
C PHE A 414 21.46 -14.13 -9.58
N ARG A 415 20.92 -13.55 -8.50
CA ARG A 415 19.88 -14.19 -7.67
C ARG A 415 18.63 -13.32 -7.55
N VAL A 416 17.48 -13.96 -7.50
CA VAL A 416 16.18 -13.32 -7.28
C VAL A 416 15.52 -14.00 -6.09
N PHE A 417 15.22 -13.23 -5.06
CA PHE A 417 14.52 -13.65 -3.86
C PHE A 417 13.09 -13.11 -3.92
N ILE A 418 12.09 -13.97 -3.76
CA ILE A 418 10.68 -13.59 -3.76
C ILE A 418 10.05 -14.13 -2.48
N ILE A 419 9.49 -13.25 -1.66
CA ILE A 419 8.79 -13.60 -0.43
C ILE A 419 7.31 -13.20 -0.58
N LEU A 420 6.42 -14.18 -0.45
CA LEU A 420 4.98 -14.05 -0.62
C LEU A 420 4.23 -14.59 0.62
N PRO A 421 2.99 -14.16 0.88
CA PRO A 421 2.17 -14.81 1.88
C PRO A 421 1.85 -16.25 1.44
N LEU A 422 1.93 -17.21 2.36
CA LEU A 422 1.64 -18.62 2.07
C LEU A 422 0.18 -18.87 1.70
N VAL A 423 -0.72 -18.03 2.21
CA VAL A 423 -2.16 -18.06 1.91
C VAL A 423 -2.60 -16.62 1.61
N PRO A 424 -3.40 -16.38 0.55
CA PRO A 424 -4.01 -15.08 0.32
C PRO A 424 -4.91 -14.68 1.50
N GLY A 425 -4.82 -13.42 1.96
CA GLY A 425 -5.53 -12.93 3.14
C GLY A 425 -7.01 -12.65 2.88
N PHE A 426 -7.79 -13.72 2.75
CA PHE A 426 -9.24 -13.69 2.64
C PHE A 426 -9.82 -14.75 3.59
N PRO A 427 -11.01 -14.54 4.16
CA PRO A 427 -11.68 -15.54 4.97
C PRO A 427 -11.91 -16.83 4.19
N GLY A 428 -11.52 -17.97 4.77
CA GLY A 428 -11.69 -19.27 4.14
C GLY A 428 -10.72 -20.32 4.65
N GLU A 429 -11.16 -21.57 4.57
CA GLU A 429 -10.35 -22.75 4.90
C GLU A 429 -9.55 -23.18 3.67
N PHE A 430 -8.29 -22.72 3.55
CA PHE A 430 -7.51 -22.90 2.32
C PHE A 430 -7.34 -24.37 1.94
N GLY A 431 -7.57 -24.70 0.67
CA GLY A 431 -7.65 -26.09 0.17
C GLY A 431 -9.05 -26.72 0.27
N ASN A 432 -10.05 -26.00 0.79
CA ASN A 432 -11.47 -26.37 0.67
C ASN A 432 -12.06 -25.73 -0.60
N PRO A 433 -12.77 -26.44 -1.50
CA PRO A 433 -13.36 -25.89 -2.72
C PRO A 433 -14.25 -24.64 -2.54
N THR A 434 -14.72 -24.36 -1.32
CA THR A 434 -15.50 -23.17 -0.99
C THR A 434 -14.67 -21.89 -0.84
N SER A 435 -13.34 -22.01 -0.65
CA SER A 435 -12.40 -20.90 -0.41
C SER A 435 -11.96 -20.19 -1.70
N ARG A 436 -12.95 -19.79 -2.51
CA ARG A 436 -12.80 -19.37 -3.91
C ARG A 436 -11.90 -18.15 -4.09
N SER A 437 -12.02 -17.13 -3.23
CA SER A 437 -11.19 -15.92 -3.30
C SER A 437 -9.71 -16.22 -3.05
N GLN A 438 -9.40 -17.14 -2.14
CA GLN A 438 -8.03 -17.60 -1.94
C GLN A 438 -7.53 -18.37 -3.17
N HIS A 439 -8.36 -19.26 -3.74
CA HIS A 439 -7.99 -20.07 -4.90
C HIS A 439 -7.77 -19.28 -6.19
N ILE A 440 -8.58 -18.25 -6.46
CA ILE A 440 -8.38 -17.43 -7.67
C ILE A 440 -7.09 -16.60 -7.60
N ILE A 441 -6.71 -16.11 -6.43
CA ILE A 441 -5.41 -15.44 -6.25
C ILE A 441 -4.26 -16.45 -6.38
N TRP A 442 -4.42 -17.64 -5.82
CA TRP A 442 -3.44 -18.72 -5.97
C TRP A 442 -3.27 -19.13 -7.44
N HIS A 443 -4.36 -19.22 -8.19
CA HIS A 443 -4.37 -19.49 -9.63
C HIS A 443 -3.52 -18.49 -10.41
N TYR A 444 -3.75 -17.19 -10.22
CA TYR A 444 -3.00 -16.15 -10.92
C TYR A 444 -1.53 -16.06 -10.48
N THR A 445 -1.24 -16.35 -9.21
CA THR A 445 0.13 -16.46 -8.71
C THR A 445 0.86 -17.62 -9.40
N ARG A 446 0.21 -18.79 -9.50
CA ARG A 446 0.72 -19.95 -10.21
C ARG A 446 0.94 -19.65 -11.70
N LEU A 447 -0.01 -19.00 -12.38
CA LEU A 447 0.15 -18.61 -13.79
C LEU A 447 1.29 -17.61 -14.03
N SER A 448 1.69 -16.85 -13.02
CA SER A 448 2.79 -15.89 -13.13
C SER A 448 4.16 -16.53 -12.89
N LEU A 449 4.22 -17.49 -11.94
CA LEU A 449 5.49 -18.06 -11.47
C LEU A 449 5.71 -19.51 -11.91
N PHE A 450 4.73 -20.40 -11.73
CA PHE A 450 4.97 -21.84 -11.69
C PHE A 450 4.32 -22.65 -12.82
N SER A 451 3.21 -22.19 -13.40
CA SER A 451 2.40 -22.98 -14.33
C SER A 451 2.04 -22.22 -15.60
N GLY A 452 2.12 -22.90 -16.75
CA GLY A 452 1.82 -22.31 -18.05
C GLY A 452 3.08 -21.80 -18.76
N GLU A 453 3.00 -21.66 -20.09
CA GLU A 453 4.16 -21.38 -20.94
C GLU A 453 4.80 -20.01 -20.72
N GLN A 454 4.04 -19.07 -20.14
CA GLN A 454 4.45 -17.69 -19.90
C GLN A 454 4.96 -17.44 -18.47
N ALA A 455 4.77 -18.40 -17.57
CA ALA A 455 5.21 -18.32 -16.19
C ALA A 455 6.74 -18.32 -16.08
N LEU A 456 7.27 -17.69 -15.03
CA LEU A 456 8.71 -17.49 -14.85
C LEU A 456 9.51 -18.80 -14.87
N PHE A 457 9.16 -19.78 -14.04
CA PHE A 457 9.90 -21.04 -13.89
C PHE A 457 9.87 -21.90 -15.16
N PRO A 458 8.71 -22.19 -15.79
CA PRO A 458 8.68 -22.93 -17.06
C PRO A 458 9.47 -22.26 -18.20
N ARG A 459 9.52 -20.92 -18.23
CA ARG A 459 10.34 -20.20 -19.23
C ARG A 459 11.82 -20.32 -18.94
N LEU A 460 12.23 -20.19 -17.67
CA LEU A 460 13.62 -20.36 -17.27
C LEU A 460 14.09 -21.80 -17.51
N ALA A 461 13.29 -22.81 -17.19
CA ALA A 461 13.65 -24.22 -17.38
C ALA A 461 13.97 -24.58 -18.84
N ARG A 462 13.45 -23.81 -19.81
CA ARG A 462 13.77 -23.97 -21.24
C ARG A 462 15.07 -23.29 -21.67
N GLN A 463 15.67 -22.45 -20.82
CA GLN A 463 16.79 -21.57 -21.16
C GLN A 463 18.00 -21.72 -20.24
N VAL A 464 17.81 -22.24 -19.02
CA VAL A 464 18.87 -22.47 -18.02
C VAL A 464 18.77 -23.89 -17.45
N PRO A 465 19.87 -24.49 -16.96
CA PRO A 465 19.87 -25.87 -16.44
C PRO A 465 18.93 -26.09 -15.25
N ASP A 466 19.01 -25.21 -14.24
CA ASP A 466 18.11 -25.23 -13.07
C ASP A 466 17.63 -23.80 -12.76
N PRO A 467 16.31 -23.51 -12.89
CA PRO A 467 15.75 -22.23 -12.45
C PRO A 467 15.99 -21.91 -10.98
N ASN A 468 16.10 -22.93 -10.11
CA ASN A 468 16.33 -22.76 -8.68
C ASN A 468 17.72 -22.19 -8.37
N ASP A 469 18.66 -22.25 -9.32
CA ASP A 469 19.92 -21.52 -9.17
C ASP A 469 19.71 -20.01 -9.23
N TYR A 470 18.68 -19.52 -9.91
CA TYR A 470 18.47 -18.09 -10.09
C TYR A 470 17.37 -17.53 -9.21
N VAL A 471 16.33 -18.30 -8.90
CA VAL A 471 15.13 -17.81 -8.22
C VAL A 471 14.82 -18.65 -6.99
N SER A 472 14.59 -18.01 -5.86
CA SER A 472 14.06 -18.62 -4.64
C SER A 472 12.75 -17.95 -4.26
N VAL A 473 11.66 -18.73 -4.25
CA VAL A 473 10.35 -18.28 -3.77
C VAL A 473 10.08 -18.88 -2.39
N CYS A 474 9.77 -18.02 -1.44
CA CYS A 474 9.56 -18.37 -0.04
C CYS A 474 8.30 -17.71 0.52
N GLY A 475 7.84 -18.22 1.66
CA GLY A 475 6.91 -17.52 2.55
C GLY A 475 7.45 -17.51 3.96
N LEU A 476 6.63 -17.02 4.90
CA LEU A 476 7.01 -16.90 6.30
C LEU A 476 6.01 -17.66 7.19
N ARG A 477 6.51 -18.37 8.20
CA ARG A 477 5.71 -19.11 9.18
C ARG A 477 6.40 -19.13 10.54
N THR A 478 5.59 -19.16 11.60
CA THR A 478 6.08 -19.29 12.98
C THR A 478 5.27 -20.32 13.76
N PHE A 479 5.71 -20.62 14.97
CA PHE A 479 5.00 -21.41 15.97
C PHE A 479 5.25 -20.86 17.37
N GLU A 480 4.37 -21.21 18.29
CA GLU A 480 4.52 -20.92 19.72
C GLU A 480 3.84 -22.00 20.56
N GLU A 481 4.28 -22.15 21.81
CA GLU A 481 3.61 -22.94 22.83
C GLU A 481 2.60 -22.06 23.56
N TRP A 482 1.32 -22.42 23.50
CA TRP A 482 0.26 -21.69 24.19
C TRP A 482 0.33 -21.92 25.71
N PRO A 483 -0.31 -21.06 26.53
CA PRO A 483 -0.33 -21.21 27.98
C PRO A 483 -0.86 -22.56 28.50
N ASN A 484 -1.65 -23.27 27.69
CA ASN A 484 -2.16 -24.61 28.00
C ASN A 484 -1.19 -25.75 27.60
N GLY A 485 0.01 -25.44 27.12
CA GLY A 485 1.02 -26.39 26.64
C GLY A 485 0.81 -26.87 25.20
N ASN A 486 -0.23 -26.39 24.51
CA ASN A 486 -0.48 -26.78 23.12
C ASN A 486 0.44 -26.02 22.16
N LEU A 487 1.07 -26.74 21.23
CA LEU A 487 1.83 -26.13 20.16
C LEU A 487 0.90 -25.67 19.04
N LYS A 488 1.00 -24.41 18.63
CA LYS A 488 0.26 -23.89 17.47
C LYS A 488 1.20 -23.22 16.47
N THR A 489 0.82 -23.22 15.21
CA THR A 489 1.53 -22.56 14.12
C THR A 489 0.59 -21.64 13.35
N GLU A 490 1.14 -20.55 12.84
CA GLU A 490 0.46 -19.70 11.87
C GLU A 490 1.47 -19.13 10.86
N LEU A 491 1.01 -18.86 9.64
CA LEU A 491 1.79 -18.11 8.66
C LEU A 491 1.98 -16.67 9.14
N ILE A 492 3.13 -16.10 8.82
CA ILE A 492 3.32 -14.66 8.98
C ILE A 492 2.86 -14.02 7.66
N TYR A 493 1.85 -13.17 7.73
CA TYR A 493 1.25 -12.57 6.55
C TYR A 493 2.13 -11.48 5.99
N VAL A 494 2.73 -11.76 4.83
CA VAL A 494 3.58 -10.81 4.10
C VAL A 494 2.68 -9.79 3.41
N HIS A 495 2.54 -8.63 4.04
CA HIS A 495 1.84 -7.48 3.50
C HIS A 495 2.80 -6.43 2.92
N SER A 496 4.11 -6.58 3.09
CA SER A 496 5.15 -5.74 2.48
C SER A 496 4.88 -5.47 1.00
N LYS A 497 5.27 -4.27 0.52
CA LYS A 497 5.49 -4.00 -0.91
C LYS A 497 6.84 -3.30 -1.09
N VAL A 498 7.90 -4.10 -1.03
CA VAL A 498 9.28 -3.63 -1.13
C VAL A 498 10.07 -4.42 -2.17
N MET A 499 10.94 -3.73 -2.90
CA MET A 499 11.94 -4.34 -3.78
C MET A 499 13.30 -3.71 -3.54
N VAL A 500 14.31 -4.53 -3.27
CA VAL A 500 15.71 -4.11 -3.11
C VAL A 500 16.54 -4.65 -4.27
N ILE A 501 17.33 -3.79 -4.90
CA ILE A 501 18.16 -4.13 -6.07
C ILE A 501 19.62 -3.80 -5.73
N ASP A 502 20.48 -4.81 -5.79
CA ASP A 502 21.94 -4.72 -5.68
C ASP A 502 22.48 -3.96 -4.45
N ASP A 503 21.72 -3.88 -3.34
CA ASP A 503 21.99 -2.98 -2.21
C ASP A 503 22.11 -1.49 -2.62
N ARG A 504 21.71 -1.13 -3.84
CA ARG A 504 21.83 0.21 -4.45
C ARG A 504 20.56 1.02 -4.37
N LEU A 505 19.45 0.35 -4.66
CA LEU A 505 18.16 0.97 -4.89
C LEU A 505 17.09 0.18 -4.15
N MET A 506 16.14 0.89 -3.56
CA MET A 506 14.98 0.31 -2.90
C MET A 506 13.70 1.03 -3.36
N ILE A 507 12.69 0.26 -3.72
CA ILE A 507 11.33 0.76 -3.96
C ILE A 507 10.47 0.27 -2.80
N VAL A 508 9.79 1.18 -2.10
CA VAL A 508 8.86 0.85 -1.00
C VAL A 508 7.59 1.67 -1.16
N GLY A 509 6.42 1.07 -0.92
CA GLY A 509 5.15 1.77 -1.08
C GLY A 509 3.93 0.90 -0.81
N SER A 510 2.80 1.27 -1.42
CA SER A 510 1.53 0.55 -1.30
C SER A 510 1.25 -0.41 -2.45
N ALA A 511 1.99 -0.28 -3.56
CA ALA A 511 1.68 -0.97 -4.81
C ALA A 511 2.08 -2.45 -4.81
N ASN A 512 1.08 -3.31 -4.92
CA ASN A 512 1.25 -4.75 -5.14
C ASN A 512 1.77 -5.04 -6.56
N LEU A 513 2.41 -6.20 -6.76
CA LEU A 513 2.83 -6.64 -8.10
C LEU A 513 1.65 -7.29 -8.84
N ASN A 514 0.68 -6.46 -9.21
CA ASN A 514 -0.51 -6.83 -9.98
C ASN A 514 -0.98 -5.66 -10.86
N ASP A 515 -1.90 -5.89 -11.79
CA ASP A 515 -2.39 -4.82 -12.66
C ASP A 515 -3.22 -3.78 -11.89
N ARG A 516 -3.91 -4.19 -10.81
CA ARG A 516 -4.66 -3.31 -9.90
C ARG A 516 -3.81 -2.15 -9.38
N SER A 517 -2.62 -2.43 -8.88
CA SER A 517 -1.74 -1.42 -8.29
C SER A 517 -0.80 -0.75 -9.30
N THR A 518 -0.39 -1.44 -10.37
CA THR A 518 0.69 -0.94 -11.25
C THR A 518 0.21 -0.19 -12.50
N ARG A 519 -1.04 -0.38 -12.94
CA ARG A 519 -1.52 0.18 -14.23
C ARG A 519 -2.07 1.60 -14.15
N GLY A 520 -2.20 2.19 -12.96
CA GLY A 520 -2.71 3.56 -12.71
C GLY A 520 -4.20 3.79 -12.99
N LYS A 521 -4.79 3.04 -13.93
CA LYS A 521 -6.21 3.10 -14.32
C LYS A 521 -7.16 2.44 -13.31
N ARG A 522 -6.60 1.72 -12.34
CA ARG A 522 -7.30 1.03 -11.26
C ARG A 522 -6.95 1.75 -9.96
N ASP A 523 -6.43 1.07 -8.95
CA ASP A 523 -6.21 1.65 -7.63
C ASP A 523 -5.16 2.76 -7.66
N SER A 524 -5.33 3.75 -6.77
CA SER A 524 -4.37 4.84 -6.62
C SER A 524 -3.30 4.46 -5.61
N GLU A 525 -2.04 4.40 -6.05
CA GLU A 525 -0.91 3.94 -5.24
C GLU A 525 0.17 5.00 -5.09
N LEU A 526 0.95 4.89 -4.02
CA LEU A 526 2.13 5.69 -3.75
C LEU A 526 3.33 4.78 -3.49
N ALA A 527 4.50 5.18 -3.95
CA ALA A 527 5.76 4.56 -3.58
C ALA A 527 6.88 5.61 -3.56
N VAL A 528 8.03 5.24 -3.01
CA VAL A 528 9.26 6.01 -3.07
C VAL A 528 10.38 5.13 -3.60
N LEU A 529 11.16 5.70 -4.52
CA LEU A 529 12.45 5.18 -4.94
C LEU A 529 13.53 5.77 -4.03
N ILE A 530 14.39 4.93 -3.46
CA ILE A 530 15.44 5.33 -2.53
C ILE A 530 16.79 4.84 -3.06
N GLU A 531 17.73 5.76 -3.19
CA GLU A 531 19.08 5.52 -3.70
C GLU A 531 20.15 6.21 -2.83
N ASN A 532 21.41 5.85 -3.06
CA ASN A 532 22.53 6.51 -2.38
C ASN A 532 22.55 8.01 -2.75
N ASN A 533 22.81 8.87 -1.78
CA ASN A 533 23.03 10.29 -2.05
C ASN A 533 24.44 10.49 -2.61
N PRO A 534 24.60 10.91 -3.89
CA PRO A 534 25.92 11.05 -4.51
C PRO A 534 26.79 12.12 -3.84
N TYR A 535 26.20 13.06 -3.08
CA TYR A 535 26.95 14.07 -2.34
C TYR A 535 27.50 13.59 -0.99
N GLN A 536 27.08 12.42 -0.51
CA GLN A 536 27.52 11.86 0.78
C GLN A 536 28.48 10.69 0.66
N SER A 537 28.41 9.93 -0.42
CA SER A 537 29.12 8.67 -0.52
C SER A 537 29.33 8.29 -1.97
N ASP A 538 30.59 8.05 -2.35
CA ASP A 538 30.98 7.49 -3.64
C ASP A 538 30.88 5.94 -3.66
N GLN A 539 30.33 5.33 -2.61
CA GLN A 539 30.16 3.88 -2.54
C GLN A 539 29.25 3.39 -3.67
N PRO A 540 29.54 2.21 -4.26
CA PRO A 540 28.73 1.65 -5.35
C PRO A 540 27.38 1.08 -4.87
N PHE A 541 27.08 1.14 -3.57
CA PHE A 541 25.84 0.72 -2.93
C PHE A 541 25.32 1.82 -2.00
N CYS A 542 24.04 1.76 -1.65
CA CYS A 542 23.43 2.65 -0.66
C CYS A 542 23.54 2.02 0.74
N PRO A 543 24.31 2.62 1.68
CA PRO A 543 24.49 2.03 3.01
C PRO A 543 23.18 1.78 3.75
N PHE A 544 22.19 2.66 3.59
CA PHE A 544 20.86 2.51 4.17
C PHE A 544 20.13 1.28 3.60
N VAL A 545 20.09 1.15 2.28
CA VAL A 545 19.44 0.01 1.61
C VAL A 545 20.13 -1.30 1.98
N ARG A 546 21.46 -1.33 2.02
CA ARG A 546 22.24 -2.49 2.46
C ARG A 546 21.90 -2.90 3.88
N ARG A 547 21.88 -1.95 4.82
CA ARG A 547 21.51 -2.24 6.23
C ARG A 547 20.08 -2.75 6.32
N PHE A 548 19.13 -2.13 5.63
CA PHE A 548 17.74 -2.59 5.58
C PHE A 548 17.65 -4.04 5.11
N ARG A 549 18.28 -4.38 3.98
CA ARG A 549 18.27 -5.74 3.44
C ARG A 549 19.01 -6.74 4.34
N ARG A 550 20.09 -6.34 5.03
CA ARG A 550 20.75 -7.15 6.06
C ARG A 550 19.79 -7.48 7.19
N SER A 551 19.12 -6.48 7.75
CA SER A 551 18.18 -6.65 8.85
C SER A 551 17.00 -7.55 8.44
N LEU A 552 16.45 -7.33 7.25
CA LEU A 552 15.32 -8.11 6.74
C LEU A 552 15.67 -9.59 6.53
N MET A 553 16.81 -9.88 5.89
CA MET A 553 17.28 -11.26 5.75
C MET A 553 17.65 -11.88 7.10
N ALA A 554 18.20 -11.08 8.03
CA ALA A 554 18.51 -11.54 9.37
C ALA A 554 17.26 -11.90 10.18
N GLU A 555 16.17 -11.16 10.01
CA GLU A 555 14.87 -11.45 10.60
C GLU A 555 14.36 -12.81 10.12
N HIS A 556 14.28 -13.00 8.79
CA HIS A 556 13.76 -14.22 8.19
C HIS A 556 14.59 -15.47 8.51
N LEU A 557 15.90 -15.29 8.71
CA LEU A 557 16.82 -16.35 9.12
C LEU A 557 16.96 -16.48 10.64
N GLY A 558 16.25 -15.69 11.45
CA GLY A 558 16.27 -15.78 12.91
C GLY A 558 17.63 -15.47 13.53
N VAL A 559 18.40 -14.57 12.92
CA VAL A 559 19.78 -14.22 13.31
C VAL A 559 19.93 -12.77 13.76
N LEU A 560 18.83 -12.02 13.84
CA LEU A 560 18.84 -10.68 14.42
C LEU A 560 19.53 -10.71 15.80
N PRO A 561 20.57 -9.88 16.03
CA PRO A 561 21.32 -9.88 17.29
C PRO A 561 20.45 -9.54 18.52
N THR A 562 19.35 -8.82 18.30
CA THR A 562 18.43 -8.35 19.32
C THR A 562 17.37 -9.36 19.74
N LEU A 563 17.19 -10.45 19.00
CA LEU A 563 16.19 -11.47 19.29
C LEU A 563 16.82 -12.67 20.01
N LYS A 564 16.12 -13.20 21.02
CA LYS A 564 16.50 -14.48 21.64
C LYS A 564 16.41 -15.57 20.57
N ARG A 565 17.53 -16.23 20.31
CA ARG A 565 17.58 -17.33 19.33
C ARG A 565 17.11 -18.62 19.99
N VAL A 566 16.14 -19.29 19.37
CA VAL A 566 15.71 -20.64 19.75
C VAL A 566 16.84 -21.63 19.51
N ASN A 567 17.51 -21.50 18.36
CA ASN A 567 18.69 -22.26 17.99
C ASN A 567 19.98 -21.47 18.32
N ARG A 568 20.94 -22.11 19.01
CA ARG A 568 22.23 -21.52 19.43
C ARG A 568 23.40 -21.82 18.48
N ASP A 569 23.14 -22.38 17.30
CA ASP A 569 24.16 -22.68 16.31
C ASP A 569 25.03 -21.46 16.01
N GLU A 570 26.31 -21.72 15.79
CA GLU A 570 27.26 -20.68 15.39
C GLU A 570 26.77 -20.00 14.10
N TRP A 571 26.85 -18.67 14.09
CA TRP A 571 26.41 -17.86 12.97
C TRP A 571 27.47 -16.84 12.61
N SER A 572 27.77 -16.73 11.31
CA SER A 572 28.65 -15.71 10.77
C SER A 572 27.84 -14.60 10.12
N ASP A 573 27.95 -13.38 10.65
CA ASP A 573 27.30 -12.18 10.11
C ASP A 573 27.82 -11.78 8.71
N ASP A 574 28.96 -12.34 8.29
CA ASP A 574 29.53 -12.12 6.95
C ASP A 574 28.73 -12.83 5.85
N LEU A 575 27.96 -13.86 6.19
CA LEU A 575 27.07 -14.53 5.24
C LEU A 575 26.02 -13.58 4.67
N LEU A 576 25.61 -12.57 5.44
CA LEU A 576 24.67 -11.54 5.00
C LEU A 576 25.32 -10.48 4.10
N ASN A 577 26.65 -10.43 3.95
CA ASN A 577 27.32 -9.36 3.19
C ASN A 577 27.14 -9.50 1.68
N ASP A 578 27.07 -10.73 1.18
CA ASP A 578 26.91 -11.05 -0.23
C ASP A 578 25.79 -12.09 -0.39
N PRO A 579 24.58 -11.68 -0.78
CA PRO A 579 23.46 -12.60 -0.94
C PRO A 579 23.57 -13.46 -2.21
N VAL A 580 24.53 -13.20 -3.10
CA VAL A 580 24.65 -13.89 -4.40
C VAL A 580 25.54 -15.13 -4.29
N ARG A 581 26.48 -15.15 -3.34
CA ARG A 581 27.41 -16.27 -3.12
C ARG A 581 26.65 -17.58 -2.88
N SER A 582 27.17 -18.67 -3.47
CA SER A 582 26.55 -20.00 -3.41
C SER A 582 26.31 -20.48 -1.96
N GLU A 583 27.28 -20.23 -1.08
CA GLU A 583 27.20 -20.60 0.34
C GLU A 583 26.01 -19.95 1.05
N PHE A 584 25.71 -18.68 0.77
CA PHE A 584 24.54 -18.02 1.33
C PHE A 584 23.27 -18.48 0.62
N PHE A 585 23.22 -18.40 -0.70
CA PHE A 585 22.00 -18.63 -1.46
C PHE A 585 21.49 -20.08 -1.33
N HIS A 586 22.36 -21.06 -1.54
CA HIS A 586 22.00 -22.47 -1.45
C HIS A 586 22.15 -23.01 -0.02
N GLY A 587 23.32 -22.78 0.59
CA GLY A 587 23.69 -23.39 1.88
C GLY A 587 22.96 -22.81 3.08
N VAL A 588 22.53 -21.55 3.02
CA VAL A 588 21.83 -20.87 4.12
C VAL A 588 20.36 -20.63 3.75
N TRP A 589 20.10 -19.84 2.73
CA TRP A 589 18.76 -19.35 2.40
C TRP A 589 17.82 -20.49 1.96
N GLN A 590 18.14 -21.18 0.86
CA GLN A 590 17.31 -22.27 0.35
C GLN A 590 17.28 -23.47 1.30
N ALA A 591 18.42 -23.83 1.90
CA ALA A 591 18.49 -24.92 2.87
C ALA A 591 17.61 -24.66 4.11
N THR A 592 17.61 -23.43 4.65
CA THR A 592 16.74 -23.05 5.78
C THR A 592 15.28 -23.08 5.38
N ALA A 593 14.93 -22.48 4.24
CA ALA A 593 13.56 -22.48 3.73
C ALA A 593 13.01 -23.90 3.54
N LYS A 594 13.81 -24.81 2.97
CA LYS A 594 13.45 -26.21 2.77
C LYS A 594 13.28 -26.94 4.10
N ARG A 595 14.28 -26.88 4.98
CA ARG A 595 14.27 -27.55 6.29
C ARG A 595 13.06 -27.12 7.12
N ASN A 596 12.83 -25.81 7.22
CA ASN A 596 11.71 -25.28 8.00
C ASN A 596 10.37 -25.77 7.42
N ALA A 597 10.20 -25.74 6.10
CA ALA A 597 8.98 -26.23 5.46
C ALA A 597 8.72 -27.71 5.79
N GLU A 598 9.74 -28.56 5.68
CA GLU A 598 9.65 -29.99 6.00
C GLU A 598 9.27 -30.22 7.47
N ILE A 599 9.87 -29.48 8.41
CA ILE A 599 9.54 -29.56 9.84
C ILE A 599 8.10 -29.12 10.12
N PHE A 600 7.66 -27.97 9.58
CA PHE A 600 6.29 -27.50 9.79
C PHE A 600 5.26 -28.48 9.21
N GLU A 601 5.56 -29.05 8.05
CA GLU A 601 4.75 -30.08 7.41
C GLU A 601 4.64 -31.36 8.25
N GLU A 602 5.75 -31.84 8.83
CA GLU A 602 5.78 -33.04 9.68
C GLU A 602 5.11 -32.81 11.04
N VAL A 603 5.33 -31.65 11.65
CA VAL A 603 4.87 -31.37 13.01
C VAL A 603 3.39 -31.00 13.06
N PHE A 604 2.93 -30.17 12.12
CA PHE A 604 1.62 -29.53 12.22
C PHE A 604 0.62 -29.91 11.11
N ASN A 605 0.99 -30.73 10.13
CA ASN A 605 0.15 -31.02 8.96
C ASN A 605 -0.30 -29.72 8.24
N VAL A 606 0.64 -28.78 8.02
CA VAL A 606 0.30 -27.47 7.46
C VAL A 606 -0.26 -27.57 6.03
N ILE A 607 -1.21 -26.67 5.75
CA ILE A 607 -1.71 -26.39 4.41
C ILE A 607 -1.41 -24.91 4.13
N PRO A 608 -0.80 -24.55 2.99
CA PRO A 608 -0.45 -25.39 1.84
C PRO A 608 0.88 -26.16 1.98
N CYS A 609 1.01 -27.28 1.26
CA CYS A 609 2.27 -28.01 1.06
C CYS A 609 2.33 -28.74 -0.30
N ASN A 610 3.53 -29.06 -0.79
CA ASN A 610 3.72 -29.64 -2.13
C ASN A 610 3.13 -31.05 -2.28
N ARG A 611 2.87 -31.78 -1.19
CA ARG A 611 2.27 -33.12 -1.25
C ARG A 611 0.78 -33.11 -1.58
N LEU A 612 0.09 -31.97 -1.41
CA LEU A 612 -1.36 -31.86 -1.58
C LEU A 612 -1.64 -31.30 -2.99
N LYS A 613 -1.92 -32.19 -3.94
CA LYS A 613 -2.17 -31.85 -5.35
C LYS A 613 -3.63 -31.60 -5.67
N THR A 614 -4.53 -32.11 -4.83
CA THR A 614 -5.98 -32.06 -5.00
C THR A 614 -6.70 -31.53 -3.76
N PHE A 615 -7.96 -31.11 -3.93
CA PHE A 615 -8.84 -30.79 -2.82
C PHE A 615 -9.14 -32.00 -1.94
N ASN A 616 -9.17 -33.20 -2.53
CA ASN A 616 -9.35 -34.44 -1.78
C ASN A 616 -8.13 -34.72 -0.89
N ASP A 617 -6.91 -34.50 -1.39
CA ASP A 617 -5.69 -34.64 -0.57
C ASP A 617 -5.78 -33.72 0.66
N CYS A 618 -6.24 -32.47 0.48
CA CYS A 618 -6.41 -31.53 1.59
C CYS A 618 -7.44 -32.03 2.61
N LYS A 619 -8.57 -32.56 2.14
CA LYS A 619 -9.63 -33.11 3.00
C LYS A 619 -9.11 -34.29 3.84
N GLU A 620 -8.41 -35.23 3.21
CA GLU A 620 -7.80 -36.36 3.91
C GLU A 620 -6.69 -35.92 4.86
N HIS A 621 -5.90 -34.91 4.48
CA HIS A 621 -4.81 -34.39 5.30
C HIS A 621 -5.31 -33.77 6.61
N ARG A 622 -6.41 -33.01 6.58
CA ARG A 622 -7.01 -32.41 7.78
C ARG A 622 -7.58 -33.42 8.78
N GLN A 623 -7.93 -34.62 8.34
CA GLN A 623 -8.40 -35.69 9.22
C GLN A 623 -7.29 -36.35 10.03
N LYS A 624 -6.02 -36.13 9.65
CA LYS A 624 -4.86 -36.70 10.35
C LYS A 624 -4.54 -35.88 11.59
N ILE A 625 -4.40 -36.55 12.72
CA ILE A 625 -3.93 -35.92 13.96
C ILE A 625 -2.47 -35.50 13.76
N PRO A 626 -2.11 -34.22 13.98
CA PRO A 626 -0.73 -33.75 13.82
C PRO A 626 0.17 -34.22 14.96
N MET A 627 1.48 -34.29 14.69
CA MET A 627 2.48 -34.71 15.69
C MET A 627 2.49 -33.77 16.90
N SER A 628 2.23 -32.49 16.69
CA SER A 628 2.07 -31.49 17.75
C SER A 628 1.05 -31.90 18.83
N VAL A 629 0.06 -32.74 18.47
CA VAL A 629 -0.99 -33.23 19.39
C VAL A 629 -0.67 -34.62 19.92
N HIS A 630 -0.37 -35.60 19.05
CA HIS A 630 -0.19 -36.99 19.50
C HIS A 630 1.21 -37.27 20.07
N SER A 631 2.22 -36.44 19.81
CA SER A 631 3.59 -36.63 20.27
C SER A 631 4.33 -35.29 20.49
N PRO A 632 3.86 -34.46 21.44
CA PRO A 632 4.32 -33.09 21.63
C PRO A 632 5.82 -32.96 22.00
N ARG A 633 6.39 -33.94 22.72
CA ARG A 633 7.84 -33.93 23.04
C ARG A 633 8.70 -34.05 21.79
N LYS A 634 8.36 -35.00 20.90
CA LYS A 634 9.04 -35.18 19.61
C LYS A 634 8.83 -33.97 18.70
N ALA A 635 7.62 -33.40 18.70
CA ALA A 635 7.35 -32.15 17.99
C ALA A 635 8.28 -31.02 18.46
N LEU A 636 8.44 -30.81 19.76
CA LEU A 636 9.37 -29.81 20.30
C LEU A 636 10.82 -30.06 19.88
N GLU A 637 11.31 -31.30 19.90
CA GLU A 637 12.65 -31.66 19.45
C GLU A 637 12.90 -31.33 17.97
N LEU A 638 11.91 -31.58 17.10
CA LEU A 638 11.99 -31.18 15.69
C LEU A 638 11.94 -29.65 15.55
N LEU A 639 11.07 -28.98 16.30
CA LEU A 639 10.90 -27.53 16.25
C LEU A 639 12.13 -26.75 16.73
N GLN A 640 12.97 -27.33 17.60
CA GLN A 640 14.26 -26.73 17.97
C GLN A 640 15.22 -26.56 16.79
N GLN A 641 15.03 -27.31 15.70
CA GLN A 641 15.83 -27.20 14.49
C GLN A 641 15.34 -26.10 13.54
N VAL A 642 14.14 -25.56 13.78
CA VAL A 642 13.59 -24.44 13.00
C VAL A 642 14.43 -23.20 13.26
N ARG A 643 14.83 -22.53 12.18
CA ARG A 643 15.62 -21.31 12.24
C ARG A 643 14.90 -20.18 11.52
N GLY A 644 14.59 -19.12 12.25
CA GLY A 644 13.86 -17.98 11.69
C GLY A 644 12.46 -18.37 11.22
N TYR A 645 11.97 -17.66 10.21
CA TYR A 645 10.59 -17.75 9.73
C TYR A 645 10.47 -18.25 8.30
N LEU A 646 11.59 -18.28 7.56
CA LEU A 646 11.61 -18.58 6.15
C LEU A 646 11.17 -20.02 5.87
N VAL A 647 10.20 -20.22 4.98
CA VAL A 647 9.78 -21.54 4.49
C VAL A 647 9.72 -21.53 2.97
N ARG A 648 10.06 -22.65 2.34
CA ARG A 648 9.95 -22.80 0.88
C ARG A 648 8.49 -22.66 0.46
N PHE A 649 8.23 -21.89 -0.59
CA PHE A 649 6.88 -21.71 -1.11
C PHE A 649 6.40 -23.00 -1.80
N PRO A 650 5.18 -23.49 -1.53
CA PRO A 650 4.71 -24.77 -2.06
C PRO A 650 4.18 -24.63 -3.50
N GLU A 651 5.10 -24.55 -4.45
CA GLU A 651 4.87 -24.36 -5.89
C GLU A 651 3.93 -25.38 -6.54
N GLU A 652 3.81 -26.57 -5.96
CA GLU A 652 3.01 -27.67 -6.51
C GLU A 652 1.69 -27.90 -5.76
N PHE A 653 1.34 -27.04 -4.79
CA PHE A 653 0.08 -27.14 -4.06
C PHE A 653 -1.12 -26.91 -4.99
N LEU A 654 -2.10 -27.83 -4.93
CA LEU A 654 -3.27 -27.91 -5.79
C LEU A 654 -2.91 -27.93 -7.29
N ALA A 655 -1.77 -28.52 -7.64
CA ALA A 655 -1.28 -28.50 -9.02
C ALA A 655 -2.23 -29.18 -10.01
N SER A 656 -3.03 -30.13 -9.55
CA SER A 656 -3.93 -30.96 -10.33
C SER A 656 -5.39 -30.48 -10.33
N GLU A 657 -5.68 -29.32 -9.74
CA GLU A 657 -7.03 -28.75 -9.66
C GLU A 657 -7.22 -27.57 -10.62
N ASP A 658 -8.45 -27.42 -11.13
CA ASP A 658 -8.90 -26.16 -11.73
C ASP A 658 -9.35 -25.22 -10.62
N LEU A 659 -8.55 -24.17 -10.41
CA LEU A 659 -8.77 -23.16 -9.38
C LEU A 659 -9.60 -21.98 -9.87
N THR A 660 -10.11 -22.04 -11.10
CA THR A 660 -11.03 -21.01 -11.58
C THR A 660 -12.40 -21.16 -10.91
N PRO A 661 -13.10 -20.06 -10.60
CA PRO A 661 -14.41 -20.16 -9.96
C PRO A 661 -15.43 -20.90 -10.84
N PRO A 662 -16.24 -21.81 -10.27
CA PRO A 662 -17.29 -22.53 -11.00
C PRO A 662 -18.34 -21.59 -11.62
N PRO A 663 -19.02 -22.02 -12.71
CA PRO A 663 -20.13 -21.27 -13.28
C PRO A 663 -21.22 -20.95 -12.25
N GLY A 664 -21.78 -19.73 -12.32
CA GLY A 664 -22.85 -19.29 -11.41
C GLY A 664 -22.40 -18.79 -10.03
N THR A 665 -21.10 -18.81 -9.72
CA THR A 665 -20.54 -18.22 -8.49
C THR A 665 -20.34 -16.71 -8.62
N MET A 666 -20.39 -15.97 -7.50
CA MET A 666 -20.16 -14.52 -7.51
C MET A 666 -18.77 -14.17 -8.04
N GLU A 667 -17.77 -14.99 -7.73
CA GLU A 667 -16.38 -14.79 -8.17
C GLU A 667 -16.21 -14.99 -9.68
N LYS A 668 -17.03 -15.86 -10.30
CA LYS A 668 -17.08 -16.04 -11.76
C LYS A 668 -17.85 -14.93 -12.47
N LEU A 669 -18.91 -14.41 -11.84
CA LEU A 669 -19.70 -13.29 -12.36
C LEU A 669 -18.96 -11.95 -12.23
N ALA A 670 -18.09 -11.83 -11.23
CA ALA A 670 -17.21 -10.70 -11.04
C ALA A 670 -16.24 -10.56 -12.23
N PRO A 671 -16.06 -9.35 -12.80
CA PRO A 671 -15.05 -9.13 -13.82
C PRO A 671 -13.67 -9.60 -13.34
N ALA A 672 -12.95 -10.36 -14.18
CA ALA A 672 -11.62 -10.89 -13.86
C ALA A 672 -10.67 -9.80 -13.32
N LEU A 673 -10.82 -8.57 -13.81
CA LEU A 673 -10.11 -7.35 -13.37
C LEU A 673 -10.06 -7.15 -11.85
N ILE A 674 -11.04 -7.65 -11.09
CA ILE A 674 -11.11 -7.54 -9.63
C ILE A 674 -9.97 -8.32 -8.97
N TRP A 675 -9.55 -9.42 -9.58
CA TRP A 675 -8.54 -10.35 -9.07
C TRP A 675 -7.13 -10.09 -9.62
N LEU A 676 -7.02 -9.27 -10.68
CA LEU A 676 -5.82 -9.06 -11.50
C LEU A 676 -4.94 -7.88 -11.10
#